data_AF-A0A4S8HGL3-F1
#
_entry.id   AF-A0A4S8HGL3-F1
#
_cell.length_a   1.000
_cell.length_b   1.000
_cell.length_c   1.000
_cell.angle_alpha   90.00
_cell.angle_beta   90.00
_cell.angle_gamma   90.00
#
_symmetry.space_group_name_H-M   'P 1'
#
loop_
_entity.id
_entity.type
_entity.pdbx_description
1 polymer ?
#
loop_
_entity_poly.entity_id
_entity_poly.type
_entity_poly.pdbx_seq_one_letter_code
_entity_poly.pdbx_strand_id
1 'polypeptide(L)'
;MKKSLALGLISCIPLYGLSQQFTGYSYDNYSGVHGMLQNPASVAGSKYKVNINLFSMSALAGNNAYELKKDKFSNFDFSDLEENRDFLKSANADKKHLWLNTDIMGPSFMIATGRKSGFGLYSRMRTLVNEFNLSDKTFRLFGNDSAFYNTALQESNVQFKAHAFAEAGLSYGRVIYNSPQHLLKLGVTGKYVVGLAAASVYSNKLLVNIAKNDYINQLEGDFNVRYSSNLDDVDDDFSDILDKSSGNHGWGLDLGLVYEWRPESSGWLTTDPTLYKLRLSASVNDIGSVKYKNSEHGDSYTMNASTRSTDDFEKDDDETFDEYFTRLESMNILTSKAHTDKMKVSLPTTLRFDADYHIYKRLFINAGTVVNLLNRNKNQFSAQYATSFTVTPRLEKKWFSIYSPFYYNTLNKAMAWGAGLRAGPVFVGSASILSNFLSNKNVSAADVHLGVTLSIYQRIKIKRHKASPPPEPKPQPVVETRVDTVVKNVEVIKEVQITQDKDNDGLVDDKDECPEIPGEVALAGCPDKDKDGIADKNDKCPEVAGTTKYNGCPVPDTDGDGLNDENDKCPDVAGTAKYNGCPIPDTDGDGLDDETDKCPNTPGKPANNGCPEIKQEVAKKVAIAAKSIYYMSGKDIIQKVSYPKLDVVVKVLKADQELQISIEGHTDNKGNAVFNLKLSAKRAQAVKNYLIKKGIAENRINAQGFGDTKPIASNVTPAGRAKNRRVELHLNYQ
;
A
#
# COMPACT_ATOMS: atom_id res chain seq x y z
N MET A 1 -5.07 30.11 2.23
CA MET A 1 -6.43 30.32 2.83
C MET A 1 -7.59 29.48 2.22
N LYS A 2 -7.41 28.17 2.00
CA LYS A 2 -8.52 27.20 1.90
C LYS A 2 -8.02 25.88 2.47
N LYS A 3 -8.80 25.26 3.37
CA LYS A 3 -8.47 24.01 4.11
C LYS A 3 -7.31 24.09 5.13
N SER A 4 -6.27 24.93 4.96
CA SER A 4 -5.02 24.86 5.76
C SER A 4 -5.18 24.83 7.29
N LEU A 5 -5.69 25.88 7.94
CA LEU A 5 -5.44 26.09 9.38
C LEU A 5 -6.09 25.02 10.28
N ALA A 6 -7.33 24.61 9.98
CA ALA A 6 -8.03 23.53 10.68
C ALA A 6 -7.55 22.12 10.31
N LEU A 7 -6.80 21.94 9.21
CA LEU A 7 -6.16 20.67 8.86
C LEU A 7 -4.66 20.63 9.18
N GLY A 8 -3.99 21.73 9.55
CA GLY A 8 -2.54 21.75 9.81
C GLY A 8 -2.10 20.80 10.92
N LEU A 9 -2.93 20.60 11.95
CA LEU A 9 -2.71 19.61 13.02
C LEU A 9 -3.12 18.18 12.62
N ILE A 10 -3.81 17.99 11.50
CA ILE A 10 -4.37 16.72 11.04
C ILE A 10 -3.58 16.17 9.82
N SER A 11 -2.95 17.06 9.03
CA SER A 11 -2.24 16.76 7.79
C SER A 11 -0.81 16.24 7.99
N CYS A 12 -0.28 16.29 9.22
CA CYS A 12 1.12 15.99 9.54
C CYS A 12 1.37 14.52 9.90
N ILE A 13 0.56 13.60 9.35
CA ILE A 13 0.83 12.16 9.35
C ILE A 13 0.46 11.64 7.95
N PRO A 14 1.38 10.98 7.20
CA PRO A 14 1.01 10.33 5.95
C PRO A 14 -0.04 9.25 6.23
N LEU A 15 -1.24 9.39 5.64
CA LEU A 15 -2.44 8.60 5.97
C LEU A 15 -2.44 7.14 5.45
N TYR A 16 -1.28 6.50 5.45
CA TYR A 16 -1.10 5.07 5.17
C TYR A 16 -1.18 4.25 6.48
N GLY A 17 -2.32 4.32 7.16
CA GLY A 17 -2.49 3.66 8.46
C GLY A 17 -3.79 4.01 9.19
N LEU A 18 -4.91 3.49 8.69
CA LEU A 18 -6.11 3.28 9.53
C LEU A 18 -5.80 2.19 10.58
N SER A 19 -6.60 1.99 11.67
CA SER A 19 -6.24 1.08 12.80
C SER A 19 -7.18 1.04 14.10
N GLN A 20 -7.04 0.05 15.01
CA GLN A 20 -7.59 -0.28 16.37
C GLN A 20 -9.06 0.02 16.73
N GLN A 21 -9.94 -0.96 16.99
CA GLN A 21 -9.73 -2.24 17.72
C GLN A 21 -10.60 -3.38 17.13
N PHE A 22 -10.14 -4.65 17.22
CA PHE A 22 -10.80 -5.90 16.77
C PHE A 22 -12.17 -6.22 17.43
N THR A 23 -13.14 -5.31 17.29
CA THR A 23 -14.33 -5.23 18.13
C THR A 23 -15.33 -6.34 17.80
N GLY A 24 -15.86 -7.00 18.84
CA GLY A 24 -16.70 -8.18 18.68
C GLY A 24 -15.91 -9.47 18.39
N TYR A 25 -14.93 -9.44 17.47
CA TYR A 25 -14.11 -10.62 17.14
C TYR A 25 -13.19 -11.04 18.29
N SER A 26 -12.54 -10.10 18.98
CA SER A 26 -11.60 -10.40 20.07
C SER A 26 -12.20 -11.28 21.17
N TYR A 27 -13.52 -11.19 21.38
CA TYR A 27 -14.29 -11.95 22.35
C TYR A 27 -14.64 -13.39 21.93
N ASP A 28 -14.56 -13.72 20.63
CA ASP A 28 -14.88 -15.05 20.06
C ASP A 28 -14.12 -16.14 20.85
N ASN A 29 -14.79 -17.23 21.24
CA ASN A 29 -14.11 -18.35 21.90
C ASN A 29 -13.05 -19.03 21.01
N TYR A 30 -12.97 -18.62 19.75
CA TYR A 30 -12.00 -18.99 18.72
C TYR A 30 -11.15 -17.80 18.23
N SER A 31 -11.08 -16.68 18.96
CA SER A 31 -10.26 -15.49 18.60
C SER A 31 -8.75 -15.73 18.73
N GLY A 32 -8.34 -16.69 19.56
CA GLY A 32 -6.97 -17.15 19.70
C GLY A 32 -6.01 -16.06 20.18
N VAL A 33 -4.96 -15.78 19.39
CA VAL A 33 -4.00 -14.69 19.62
C VAL A 33 -4.68 -13.34 19.88
N HIS A 34 -5.85 -13.07 19.27
CA HIS A 34 -6.55 -11.79 19.43
C HIS A 34 -7.25 -11.66 20.81
N GLY A 35 -7.65 -12.78 21.42
CA GLY A 35 -8.16 -12.80 22.80
C GLY A 35 -7.05 -12.61 23.84
N MET A 36 -5.85 -13.10 23.55
CA MET A 36 -4.64 -12.92 24.38
C MET A 36 -4.27 -11.44 24.53
N LEU A 37 -4.40 -10.64 23.46
CA LEU A 37 -4.20 -9.18 23.52
C LEU A 37 -5.19 -8.46 24.44
N GLN A 38 -6.42 -8.96 24.56
CA GLN A 38 -7.39 -8.41 25.52
C GLN A 38 -7.02 -8.83 26.94
N ASN A 39 -6.83 -10.13 27.16
CA ASN A 39 -6.57 -10.69 28.47
C ASN A 39 -5.63 -11.90 28.36
N PRO A 40 -4.39 -11.85 28.89
CA PRO A 40 -3.42 -12.92 28.72
C PRO A 40 -3.83 -14.25 29.37
N ALA A 41 -4.78 -14.24 30.33
CA ALA A 41 -5.30 -15.47 30.93
C ALA A 41 -6.14 -16.32 29.95
N SER A 42 -6.63 -15.73 28.85
CA SER A 42 -7.39 -16.41 27.80
C SER A 42 -6.61 -17.51 27.06
N VAL A 43 -5.26 -17.42 27.06
CA VAL A 43 -4.36 -18.44 26.52
C VAL A 43 -4.54 -19.78 27.22
N ALA A 44 -4.86 -19.77 28.52
CA ALA A 44 -5.10 -20.97 29.30
C ALA A 44 -6.49 -21.57 29.00
N GLY A 45 -6.50 -22.86 28.66
CA GLY A 45 -7.73 -23.56 28.27
C GLY A 45 -8.31 -23.11 26.92
N SER A 46 -7.49 -22.51 26.05
CA SER A 46 -7.89 -22.14 24.69
C SER A 46 -8.44 -23.33 23.90
N LYS A 47 -9.37 -23.07 22.96
CA LYS A 47 -9.93 -24.11 22.06
C LYS A 47 -8.90 -24.60 21.02
N TYR A 48 -7.78 -23.89 20.86
CA TYR A 48 -6.65 -24.28 20.02
C TYR A 48 -5.57 -25.02 20.81
N LYS A 49 -4.85 -25.93 20.13
CA LYS A 49 -3.52 -26.42 20.56
C LYS A 49 -2.45 -25.44 20.06
N VAL A 50 -2.57 -25.01 18.81
CA VAL A 50 -1.73 -23.99 18.18
C VAL A 50 -2.64 -23.06 17.38
N ASN A 51 -2.44 -21.76 17.49
CA ASN A 51 -3.04 -20.74 16.63
C ASN A 51 -1.95 -19.74 16.25
N ILE A 52 -1.86 -19.41 14.97
CA ILE A 52 -0.86 -18.52 14.39
C ILE A 52 -1.62 -17.39 13.70
N ASN A 53 -1.35 -16.14 14.05
CA ASN A 53 -1.69 -15.00 13.20
C ASN A 53 -0.59 -14.88 12.14
N LEU A 54 -0.95 -14.87 10.86
CA LEU A 54 -0.01 -14.51 9.79
C LEU A 54 0.06 -12.99 9.68
N PHE A 55 -1.10 -12.37 9.58
CA PHE A 55 -1.30 -10.92 9.51
C PHE A 55 -2.72 -10.58 9.98
N SER A 56 -2.87 -9.49 10.72
CA SER A 56 -4.18 -8.86 10.95
C SER A 56 -4.08 -7.36 11.17
N MET A 57 -5.13 -6.65 10.80
CA MET A 57 -5.29 -5.21 11.01
C MET A 57 -6.68 -4.90 11.55
N SER A 58 -6.81 -3.77 12.25
CA SER A 58 -8.10 -3.16 12.58
C SER A 58 -8.35 -1.90 11.73
N ALA A 59 -8.83 -0.79 12.30
CA ALA A 59 -9.76 0.11 11.63
C ALA A 59 -10.63 0.86 12.66
N LEU A 60 -10.35 2.12 13.01
CA LEU A 60 -11.21 3.06 13.73
C LEU A 60 -10.67 4.50 13.60
N ALA A 61 -11.43 5.33 12.89
CA ALA A 61 -11.35 6.78 12.99
C ALA A 61 -12.71 7.30 13.51
N GLY A 62 -12.70 8.32 14.36
CA GLY A 62 -13.93 8.90 14.90
C GLY A 62 -13.75 10.34 15.35
N ASN A 63 -14.79 11.15 15.16
CA ASN A 63 -14.79 12.55 15.58
C ASN A 63 -16.22 13.07 15.78
N ASN A 64 -16.41 14.14 16.57
CA ASN A 64 -17.73 14.75 16.85
C ASN A 64 -17.89 16.16 16.24
N ALA A 65 -17.01 16.52 15.30
CA ALA A 65 -16.83 17.86 14.77
C ALA A 65 -17.22 17.98 13.28
N TYR A 66 -17.02 16.91 12.52
CA TYR A 66 -17.41 16.73 11.12
C TYR A 66 -18.21 15.43 10.94
N GLU A 67 -19.16 15.45 10.02
CA GLU A 67 -19.97 14.29 9.62
C GLU A 67 -19.95 14.15 8.09
N LEU A 68 -19.53 12.99 7.59
CA LEU A 68 -19.47 12.66 6.17
C LEU A 68 -20.86 12.27 5.63
N LYS A 69 -21.25 12.76 4.45
CA LYS A 69 -22.53 12.35 3.84
C LYS A 69 -22.49 10.88 3.40
N LYS A 70 -23.61 10.19 3.58
CA LYS A 70 -23.71 8.73 3.44
C LYS A 70 -23.43 8.22 2.02
N ASP A 71 -23.81 8.96 0.98
CA ASP A 71 -23.51 8.66 -0.41
C ASP A 71 -21.98 8.65 -0.68
N LYS A 72 -21.26 9.57 -0.05
CA LYS A 72 -19.80 9.73 -0.15
C LYS A 72 -19.00 8.69 0.62
N PHE A 73 -19.62 7.98 1.57
CA PHE A 73 -18.98 6.89 2.31
C PHE A 73 -18.75 5.62 1.44
N SER A 74 -19.52 5.44 0.37
CA SER A 74 -19.40 4.25 -0.50
C SER A 74 -18.33 4.38 -1.60
N ASN A 75 -18.17 5.59 -2.15
CA ASN A 75 -17.19 5.92 -3.21
C ASN A 75 -16.21 6.97 -2.65
N PHE A 76 -15.48 6.60 -1.61
CA PHE A 76 -14.74 7.53 -0.77
C PHE A 76 -13.31 7.79 -1.28
N ASP A 77 -13.07 8.99 -1.83
CA ASP A 77 -11.74 9.54 -2.08
C ASP A 77 -11.52 10.76 -1.16
N PHE A 78 -10.43 10.76 -0.39
CA PHE A 78 -10.08 11.85 0.54
C PHE A 78 -9.84 13.20 -0.18
N SER A 79 -9.37 13.17 -1.43
CA SER A 79 -8.97 14.38 -2.18
C SER A 79 -10.17 15.13 -2.75
N ASP A 80 -11.25 14.43 -3.10
CA ASP A 80 -12.50 15.01 -3.63
C ASP A 80 -13.41 15.64 -2.57
N LEU A 81 -13.10 15.49 -1.27
CA LEU A 81 -13.93 15.99 -0.18
C LEU A 81 -13.97 17.53 -0.12
N GLU A 82 -15.14 18.10 -0.39
CA GLU A 82 -15.45 19.52 -0.18
C GLU A 82 -16.35 19.74 1.04
N GLU A 83 -15.97 20.70 1.89
CA GLU A 83 -16.77 21.09 3.05
C GLU A 83 -18.12 21.66 2.59
N ASN A 84 -19.20 21.32 3.30
CA ASN A 84 -20.61 21.62 3.00
C ASN A 84 -21.17 20.88 1.77
N ARG A 85 -20.33 20.45 0.82
CA ARG A 85 -20.75 19.60 -0.31
C ARG A 85 -20.78 18.12 0.04
N ASP A 86 -19.71 17.57 0.62
CA ASP A 86 -19.52 16.13 0.84
C ASP A 86 -19.46 15.75 2.32
N PHE A 87 -19.01 16.68 3.18
CA PHE A 87 -19.04 16.55 4.64
C PHE A 87 -19.52 17.85 5.28
N LEU A 88 -20.14 17.75 6.46
CA LEU A 88 -20.76 18.86 7.20
C LEU A 88 -20.07 19.07 8.55
N LYS A 89 -20.07 20.31 9.08
CA LYS A 89 -19.69 20.58 10.48
C LYS A 89 -20.83 20.14 11.41
N SER A 90 -20.53 19.41 12.48
CA SER A 90 -21.52 18.92 13.43
C SER A 90 -21.96 20.05 14.37
N ALA A 91 -23.23 20.47 14.21
CA ALA A 91 -23.84 21.62 14.88
C ALA A 91 -24.23 21.35 16.34
N ASN A 92 -23.28 20.87 17.14
CA ASN A 92 -23.41 20.63 18.57
C ASN A 92 -22.54 21.61 19.38
N ALA A 93 -22.96 22.00 20.57
CA ALA A 93 -22.20 22.89 21.46
C ALA A 93 -21.10 22.16 22.28
N ASP A 94 -20.86 20.87 21.99
CA ASP A 94 -19.89 20.06 22.72
C ASP A 94 -18.45 20.46 22.41
N LYS A 95 -17.54 20.15 23.34
CA LYS A 95 -16.10 20.18 23.09
C LYS A 95 -15.77 19.16 21.99
N LYS A 96 -15.03 19.62 20.98
CA LYS A 96 -14.66 18.85 19.80
C LYS A 96 -13.52 17.89 20.10
N HIS A 97 -13.63 16.70 19.52
CA HIS A 97 -12.79 15.53 19.73
C HIS A 97 -12.59 14.82 18.39
N LEU A 98 -11.34 14.49 18.07
CA LEU A 98 -10.94 13.62 16.96
C LEU A 98 -10.04 12.53 17.53
N TRP A 99 -10.16 11.31 17.03
CA TRP A 99 -9.18 10.25 17.26
C TRP A 99 -9.04 9.31 16.08
N LEU A 100 -7.84 8.75 15.98
CA LEU A 100 -7.46 7.64 15.12
C LEU A 100 -6.58 6.73 15.97
N ASN A 101 -6.82 5.41 15.95
CA ASN A 101 -5.91 4.46 16.59
C ASN A 101 -5.27 3.56 15.51
N THR A 102 -4.25 2.74 15.86
CA THR A 102 -3.82 1.58 15.07
C THR A 102 -3.35 0.36 15.84
N ASP A 103 -3.60 -0.81 15.23
CA ASP A 103 -3.06 -2.16 15.47
C ASP A 103 -2.75 -2.77 14.11
N ILE A 104 -1.51 -3.19 13.88
CA ILE A 104 -1.15 -4.11 12.80
C ILE A 104 -0.38 -5.24 13.46
N MET A 105 -0.99 -6.42 13.54
CA MET A 105 -0.35 -7.61 14.07
C MET A 105 0.41 -8.32 12.95
N GLY A 106 1.71 -8.49 13.15
CA GLY A 106 2.54 -9.35 12.33
C GLY A 106 2.42 -10.84 12.71
N PRO A 107 3.38 -11.66 12.27
CA PRO A 107 3.52 -13.04 12.68
C PRO A 107 3.49 -13.17 14.21
N SER A 108 2.51 -13.91 14.71
CA SER A 108 2.26 -14.10 16.14
C SER A 108 1.73 -15.52 16.39
N PHE A 109 2.08 -16.16 17.50
CA PHE A 109 1.67 -17.53 17.79
C PHE A 109 1.19 -17.71 19.23
N MET A 110 0.25 -18.63 19.43
CA MET A 110 -0.25 -19.07 20.72
C MET A 110 -0.28 -20.61 20.76
N ILE A 111 0.32 -21.18 21.80
CA ILE A 111 0.43 -22.63 22.02
C ILE A 111 -0.14 -22.99 23.38
N ALA A 112 -1.21 -23.79 23.40
CA ALA A 112 -1.83 -24.26 24.64
C ALA A 112 -1.22 -25.62 25.07
N THR A 113 -0.60 -25.64 26.24
CA THR A 113 -0.04 -26.85 26.86
C THR A 113 -1.15 -27.65 27.56
N GLY A 114 -2.02 -28.21 26.72
CA GLY A 114 -3.25 -28.88 27.13
C GLY A 114 -4.32 -27.88 27.59
N ARG A 115 -4.96 -28.16 28.74
CA ARG A 115 -6.02 -27.31 29.30
C ARG A 115 -5.60 -26.46 30.50
N LYS A 116 -4.43 -26.71 31.09
CA LYS A 116 -3.99 -26.05 32.33
C LYS A 116 -3.15 -24.79 32.10
N SER A 117 -2.38 -24.73 31.02
CA SER A 117 -1.51 -23.60 30.71
C SER A 117 -1.44 -23.36 29.20
N GLY A 118 -0.83 -22.24 28.82
CA GLY A 118 -0.36 -21.99 27.47
C GLY A 118 0.51 -20.75 27.43
N PHE A 119 1.19 -20.56 26.30
CA PHE A 119 2.08 -19.45 26.02
C PHE A 119 1.67 -18.78 24.71
N GLY A 120 2.05 -17.54 24.50
CA GLY A 120 2.01 -16.92 23.19
C GLY A 120 3.06 -15.83 23.03
N LEU A 121 3.53 -15.65 21.80
CA LEU A 121 4.39 -14.55 21.39
C LEU A 121 3.63 -13.75 20.32
N TYR A 122 3.67 -12.43 20.40
CA TYR A 122 3.11 -11.58 19.35
C TYR A 122 4.05 -10.45 18.95
N SER A 123 3.94 -10.04 17.70
CA SER A 123 4.50 -8.80 17.16
C SER A 123 3.35 -7.91 16.70
N ARG A 124 3.33 -6.64 17.12
CA ARG A 124 2.39 -5.66 16.56
C ARG A 124 2.94 -4.25 16.54
N MET A 125 2.47 -3.45 15.59
CA MET A 125 2.63 -2.00 15.56
C MET A 125 1.33 -1.32 15.99
N ARG A 126 1.43 -0.20 16.70
CA ARG A 126 0.30 0.63 17.11
C ARG A 126 0.61 2.11 16.97
N THR A 127 -0.39 2.87 16.56
CA THR A 127 -0.45 4.33 16.59
C THR A 127 -1.64 4.75 17.43
N LEU A 128 -1.58 5.89 18.11
CA LEU A 128 -2.74 6.54 18.70
C LEU A 128 -2.61 8.04 18.45
N VAL A 129 -3.63 8.62 17.83
CA VAL A 129 -3.77 10.06 17.60
C VAL A 129 -5.03 10.53 18.31
N ASN A 130 -4.92 11.61 19.09
CA ASN A 130 -6.05 12.24 19.74
C ASN A 130 -5.95 13.76 19.65
N GLU A 131 -7.08 14.40 19.33
CA GLU A 131 -7.29 15.84 19.50
C GLU A 131 -8.43 16.04 20.50
N PHE A 132 -8.24 16.91 21.49
CA PHE A 132 -9.17 17.12 22.58
C PHE A 132 -9.35 18.61 22.94
N ASN A 133 -10.58 18.89 23.39
CA ASN A 133 -10.98 20.06 24.17
C ASN A 133 -10.99 21.42 23.43
N LEU A 134 -11.04 21.44 22.10
CA LEU A 134 -11.44 22.63 21.33
C LEU A 134 -12.95 22.87 21.48
N SER A 135 -13.46 24.10 21.60
CA SER A 135 -14.92 24.35 21.62
C SER A 135 -15.51 24.46 20.21
N ASP A 136 -16.84 24.31 20.07
CA ASP A 136 -17.54 24.54 18.80
C ASP A 136 -17.22 25.90 18.17
N LYS A 137 -17.12 26.96 18.98
CA LYS A 137 -16.84 28.32 18.50
C LYS A 137 -15.45 28.42 17.85
N THR A 138 -14.43 27.89 18.53
CA THR A 138 -13.04 28.00 18.07
C THR A 138 -12.76 27.03 16.92
N PHE A 139 -13.35 25.83 16.95
CA PHE A 139 -13.37 24.91 15.81
C PHE A 139 -14.01 25.55 14.56
N ARG A 140 -15.14 26.25 14.72
CA ARG A 140 -15.81 26.95 13.62
C ARG A 140 -15.04 28.18 13.15
N LEU A 141 -14.38 28.92 14.06
CA LEU A 141 -13.47 30.01 13.70
C LEU A 141 -12.32 29.52 12.80
N PHE A 142 -11.62 28.45 13.18
CA PHE A 142 -10.56 27.85 12.35
C PHE A 142 -11.11 27.20 11.06
N GLY A 143 -12.41 26.88 11.04
CA GLY A 143 -13.16 26.54 9.84
C GLY A 143 -13.75 27.76 9.09
N ASN A 144 -13.20 28.96 9.27
CA ASN A 144 -13.57 30.22 8.63
C ASN A 144 -15.06 30.63 8.77
N ASP A 145 -15.72 30.25 9.88
CA ASP A 145 -17.09 30.70 10.17
C ASP A 145 -17.12 32.19 10.53
N SER A 146 -17.68 33.00 9.62
CA SER A 146 -17.78 34.46 9.70
C SER A 146 -18.47 35.00 10.97
N ALA A 147 -19.16 34.15 11.74
CA ALA A 147 -19.84 34.50 12.98
C ALA A 147 -18.93 34.64 14.20
N PHE A 148 -17.72 34.06 14.19
CA PHE A 148 -16.80 34.09 15.36
C PHE A 148 -15.59 35.01 15.21
N TYR A 149 -15.37 35.58 14.03
CA TYR A 149 -14.38 36.65 13.86
C TYR A 149 -14.72 37.88 14.72
N ASN A 150 -13.70 38.62 15.15
CA ASN A 150 -13.73 39.69 16.15
C ASN A 150 -14.26 39.26 17.54
N THR A 151 -14.46 37.96 17.80
CA THR A 151 -14.83 37.45 19.11
C THR A 151 -13.58 36.96 19.84
N ALA A 152 -13.40 37.39 21.10
CA ALA A 152 -12.41 36.78 21.98
C ALA A 152 -12.90 35.39 22.43
N LEU A 153 -12.27 34.34 21.93
CA LEU A 153 -12.51 32.96 22.32
C LEU A 153 -11.42 32.49 23.28
N GLN A 154 -11.81 31.93 24.41
CA GLN A 154 -10.88 31.35 25.39
C GLN A 154 -11.09 29.84 25.48
N GLU A 155 -10.03 29.10 25.18
CA GLU A 155 -9.93 27.66 25.40
C GLU A 155 -9.09 27.34 26.63
N SER A 156 -9.30 26.15 27.16
CA SER A 156 -8.48 25.60 28.24
C SER A 156 -8.27 24.10 28.07
N ASN A 157 -7.08 23.64 28.48
CA ASN A 157 -6.64 22.25 28.36
C ASN A 157 -6.74 21.70 26.92
N VAL A 158 -6.36 22.48 25.91
CA VAL A 158 -6.31 22.02 24.50
C VAL A 158 -5.19 21.00 24.36
N GLN A 159 -5.44 19.87 23.70
CA GLN A 159 -4.45 18.80 23.57
C GLN A 159 -4.51 18.16 22.17
N PHE A 160 -3.37 18.09 21.49
CA PHE A 160 -3.11 17.16 20.39
C PHE A 160 -2.04 16.18 20.83
N LYS A 161 -2.20 14.89 20.56
CA LYS A 161 -1.25 13.82 20.93
C LYS A 161 -1.18 12.76 19.86
N ALA A 162 0.01 12.39 19.43
CA ALA A 162 0.29 11.27 18.55
C ALA A 162 1.37 10.37 19.16
N HIS A 163 1.19 9.06 19.11
CA HIS A 163 2.18 8.09 19.59
C HIS A 163 2.13 6.81 18.74
N ALA A 164 3.18 6.56 17.96
CA ALA A 164 3.41 5.33 17.20
C ALA A 164 4.53 4.50 17.82
N PHE A 165 4.33 3.19 17.93
CA PHE A 165 5.29 2.27 18.55
C PHE A 165 5.06 0.83 18.10
N ALA A 166 6.12 0.03 18.06
CA ALA A 166 6.06 -1.42 17.84
C ALA A 166 6.31 -2.17 19.16
N GLU A 167 5.70 -3.33 19.35
CA GLU A 167 5.93 -4.17 20.53
C GLU A 167 6.02 -5.66 20.22
N ALA A 168 6.92 -6.33 20.94
CA ALA A 168 7.04 -7.78 21.00
C ALA A 168 6.58 -8.23 22.40
N GLY A 169 5.49 -9.00 22.47
CA GLY A 169 4.86 -9.41 23.73
C GLY A 169 4.93 -10.93 23.94
N LEU A 170 5.45 -11.35 25.10
CA LEU A 170 5.46 -12.74 25.56
C LEU A 170 4.40 -12.92 26.66
N SER A 171 3.32 -13.64 26.35
CA SER A 171 2.22 -13.94 27.26
C SER A 171 2.31 -15.37 27.82
N TYR A 172 1.99 -15.52 29.10
CA TYR A 172 1.77 -16.82 29.76
C TYR A 172 0.44 -16.81 30.50
N GLY A 173 -0.34 -17.88 30.34
CA GLY A 173 -1.60 -18.10 31.04
C GLY A 173 -1.61 -19.43 31.79
N ARG A 174 -2.28 -19.46 32.96
CA ARG A 174 -2.50 -20.68 33.73
C ARG A 174 -3.87 -20.71 34.43
N VAL A 175 -4.52 -21.87 34.37
CA VAL A 175 -5.64 -22.26 35.23
C VAL A 175 -5.11 -22.49 36.64
N ILE A 176 -5.47 -21.61 37.58
CA ILE A 176 -5.02 -21.69 38.98
C ILE A 176 -6.02 -22.44 39.88
N TYR A 177 -7.30 -22.47 39.51
CA TYR A 177 -8.33 -23.25 40.20
C TYR A 177 -9.30 -23.86 39.18
N ASN A 178 -9.73 -25.09 39.39
CA ASN A 178 -10.73 -25.77 38.56
C ASN A 178 -11.44 -26.87 39.36
N SER A 179 -12.69 -26.64 39.70
CA SER A 179 -13.66 -27.64 40.16
C SER A 179 -14.62 -28.00 39.00
N PRO A 180 -15.64 -28.86 39.20
CA PRO A 180 -16.67 -29.09 38.18
C PRO A 180 -17.41 -27.80 37.82
N GLN A 181 -17.86 -27.05 38.83
CA GLN A 181 -18.69 -25.85 38.66
C GLN A 181 -17.92 -24.55 38.36
N HIS A 182 -16.63 -24.47 38.72
CA HIS A 182 -15.87 -23.20 38.67
C HIS A 182 -14.48 -23.40 38.10
N LEU A 183 -14.00 -22.44 37.29
CA LEU A 183 -12.60 -22.34 36.89
C LEU A 183 -12.11 -20.90 37.02
N LEU A 184 -10.86 -20.73 37.45
CA LEU A 184 -10.17 -19.45 37.53
C LEU A 184 -8.82 -19.53 36.81
N LYS A 185 -8.53 -18.52 35.99
CA LYS A 185 -7.27 -18.34 35.25
C LYS A 185 -6.61 -17.04 35.68
N LEU A 186 -5.28 -17.06 35.71
CA LEU A 186 -4.44 -15.87 35.67
C LEU A 186 -3.58 -15.89 34.41
N GLY A 187 -3.13 -14.72 33.99
CA GLY A 187 -2.13 -14.58 32.95
C GLY A 187 -1.40 -13.24 33.04
N VAL A 188 -0.24 -13.20 32.39
CA VAL A 188 0.66 -12.05 32.33
C VAL A 188 1.25 -11.93 30.94
N THR A 189 1.46 -10.71 30.45
CA THR A 189 2.29 -10.44 29.28
C THR A 189 3.45 -9.53 29.68
N GLY A 190 4.69 -9.93 29.42
CA GLY A 190 5.82 -9.00 29.37
C GLY A 190 6.02 -8.49 27.95
N LYS A 191 6.23 -7.19 27.77
CA LYS A 191 6.43 -6.54 26.46
C LYS A 191 7.73 -5.78 26.40
N TYR A 192 8.49 -6.01 25.34
CA TYR A 192 9.49 -5.05 24.86
C TYR A 192 8.83 -4.12 23.85
N VAL A 193 9.10 -2.82 23.93
CA VAL A 193 8.47 -1.79 23.09
C VAL A 193 9.54 -0.92 22.45
N VAL A 194 9.41 -0.67 21.14
CA VAL A 194 10.23 0.28 20.36
C VAL A 194 9.35 1.48 19.98
N GLY A 195 9.81 2.68 20.29
CA GLY A 195 9.09 3.92 20.01
C GLY A 195 9.36 4.43 18.60
N LEU A 196 8.35 4.41 17.74
CA LEU A 196 8.49 4.81 16.34
C LEU A 196 8.36 6.33 16.18
N ALA A 197 7.38 6.94 16.86
CA ALA A 197 7.18 8.37 16.87
C ALA A 197 6.36 8.79 18.09
N ALA A 198 6.63 9.96 18.64
CA ALA A 198 5.72 10.61 19.58
C ALA A 198 5.71 12.12 19.33
N ALA A 199 4.52 12.71 19.34
CA ALA A 199 4.32 14.14 19.22
C ALA A 199 3.16 14.60 20.12
N SER A 200 3.26 15.80 20.68
CA SER A 200 2.27 16.33 21.62
C SER A 200 2.29 17.85 21.59
N VAL A 201 1.11 18.45 21.51
CA VAL A 201 0.89 19.88 21.72
C VAL A 201 -0.14 20.03 22.84
N TYR A 202 0.22 20.74 23.90
CA TYR A 202 -0.64 20.95 25.08
C TYR A 202 -0.69 22.42 25.47
N SER A 203 -1.87 22.94 25.84
CA SER A 203 -2.03 24.31 26.33
C SER A 203 -3.03 24.41 27.48
N ASN A 204 -2.66 25.07 28.59
CA ASN A 204 -3.58 25.31 29.71
C ASN A 204 -4.56 26.44 29.38
N LYS A 205 -4.08 27.52 28.78
CA LYS A 205 -4.84 28.70 28.30
C LYS A 205 -4.45 28.99 26.86
N LEU A 206 -5.44 29.04 25.97
CA LEU A 206 -5.34 29.64 24.65
C LEU A 206 -6.44 30.68 24.49
N LEU A 207 -6.08 31.91 24.14
CA LEU A 207 -7.00 33.01 23.82
C LEU A 207 -6.80 33.40 22.36
N VAL A 208 -7.86 33.40 21.56
CA VAL A 208 -7.86 33.70 20.13
C VAL A 208 -8.88 34.78 19.81
N ASN A 209 -8.48 35.83 19.09
CA ASN A 209 -9.34 36.82 18.48
C ASN A 209 -8.76 37.22 17.12
N ILE A 210 -9.45 36.84 16.03
CA ILE A 210 -9.03 37.08 14.64
C ILE A 210 -10.09 37.96 13.97
N ALA A 211 -9.67 39.01 13.26
CA ALA A 211 -10.51 39.93 12.51
C ALA A 211 -10.89 39.39 11.13
N LYS A 212 -11.97 39.90 10.53
CA LYS A 212 -12.55 39.39 9.26
C LYS A 212 -11.68 39.56 8.01
N ASN A 213 -10.53 40.23 8.14
CA ASN A 213 -9.45 40.30 7.16
C ASN A 213 -8.28 39.36 7.52
N ASP A 214 -8.57 38.32 8.31
CA ASP A 214 -7.67 37.30 8.84
C ASP A 214 -6.43 37.87 9.57
N TYR A 215 -6.62 39.01 10.24
CA TYR A 215 -5.61 39.68 11.06
C TYR A 215 -5.82 39.37 12.54
N ILE A 216 -4.77 39.03 13.26
CA ILE A 216 -4.83 38.64 14.66
C ILE A 216 -4.94 39.89 15.53
N ASN A 217 -6.12 40.07 16.14
CA ASN A 217 -6.36 41.10 17.16
C ASN A 217 -5.61 40.73 18.46
N GLN A 218 -5.72 39.46 18.87
CA GLN A 218 -5.08 38.93 20.07
C GLN A 218 -4.93 37.40 19.95
N LEU A 219 -3.73 36.90 20.18
CA LEU A 219 -3.42 35.47 20.26
C LEU A 219 -2.43 35.25 21.41
N GLU A 220 -2.91 34.65 22.50
CA GLU A 220 -2.10 34.37 23.69
C GLU A 220 -2.20 32.89 24.07
N GLY A 221 -1.10 32.28 24.47
CA GLY A 221 -1.19 31.02 25.21
C GLY A 221 0.14 30.48 25.76
N ASP A 222 0.02 29.56 26.71
CA ASP A 222 1.11 28.67 27.09
C ASP A 222 1.03 27.40 26.24
N PHE A 223 2.16 26.98 25.66
CA PHE A 223 2.23 25.80 24.80
C PHE A 223 3.38 24.89 25.25
N ASN A 224 3.10 23.61 25.45
CA ASN A 224 4.12 22.58 25.53
C ASN A 224 4.07 21.78 24.22
N VAL A 225 5.04 22.02 23.36
CA VAL A 225 5.26 21.25 22.13
C VAL A 225 6.35 20.25 22.46
N ARG A 226 6.12 18.95 22.24
CA ARG A 226 7.18 17.93 22.36
C ARG A 226 7.03 16.91 21.27
N TYR A 227 8.13 16.58 20.62
CA TYR A 227 8.19 15.53 19.62
C TYR A 227 9.51 14.76 19.73
N SER A 228 9.49 13.52 19.28
CA SER A 228 10.65 12.62 19.30
C SER A 228 11.61 12.99 18.18
N SER A 229 12.89 13.24 18.50
CA SER A 229 13.86 13.82 17.54
C SER A 229 14.16 12.95 16.31
N ASN A 230 13.65 11.72 16.27
CA ASN A 230 13.70 10.86 15.10
C ASN A 230 12.60 11.18 14.07
N LEU A 231 11.90 12.31 14.22
CA LEU A 231 10.95 12.87 13.25
C LEU A 231 11.55 14.03 12.45
N ASP A 232 12.69 14.56 12.90
CA ASP A 232 13.22 15.86 12.48
C ASP A 232 13.79 15.77 11.03
N ASP A 233 14.38 14.62 10.69
CA ASP A 233 15.01 14.31 9.39
C ASP A 233 14.36 13.10 8.65
N VAL A 234 13.05 12.83 8.80
CA VAL A 234 12.44 11.61 8.20
C VAL A 234 12.22 11.75 6.68
N ASP A 235 12.84 10.86 5.91
CA ASP A 235 12.50 10.64 4.50
C ASP A 235 11.19 9.82 4.37
N ASP A 236 10.51 9.86 3.22
CA ASP A 236 9.19 9.22 2.98
C ASP A 236 9.16 7.65 3.08
N ASP A 237 10.22 7.00 3.58
CA ASP A 237 10.34 5.54 3.72
C ASP A 237 10.19 5.05 5.17
N PHE A 238 9.43 3.97 5.37
CA PHE A 238 9.19 3.36 6.68
C PHE A 238 10.43 2.66 7.28
N SER A 239 11.41 2.29 6.45
CA SER A 239 12.70 1.73 6.90
C SER A 239 13.55 2.75 7.65
N ASP A 240 13.61 3.99 7.16
CA ASP A 240 14.32 5.11 7.79
C ASP A 240 13.75 5.41 9.20
N ILE A 241 12.42 5.40 9.32
CA ILE A 241 11.72 5.52 10.62
C ILE A 241 12.15 4.40 11.57
N LEU A 242 12.24 3.15 11.11
CA LEU A 242 12.64 2.01 11.95
C LEU A 242 14.08 2.13 12.45
N ASP A 243 15.02 2.47 11.57
CA ASP A 243 16.44 2.58 11.93
C ASP A 243 16.70 3.77 12.86
N LYS A 244 16.09 4.94 12.59
CA LYS A 244 16.13 6.11 13.48
C LYS A 244 15.40 5.88 14.82
N SER A 245 14.52 4.88 14.90
CA SER A 245 13.83 4.48 16.15
C SER A 245 14.64 3.55 17.06
N SER A 246 15.79 3.05 16.62
CA SER A 246 16.60 2.05 17.34
C SER A 246 16.98 2.42 18.79
N GLY A 247 17.13 3.71 19.09
CA GLY A 247 17.39 4.19 20.46
C GLY A 247 16.16 4.23 21.38
N ASN A 248 14.96 4.37 20.81
CA ASN A 248 13.71 4.60 21.54
C ASN A 248 13.12 3.29 22.06
N HIS A 249 13.32 2.99 23.33
CA HIS A 249 12.84 1.72 23.90
C HIS A 249 12.05 1.89 25.20
N GLY A 250 11.22 0.89 25.49
CA GLY A 250 10.30 0.85 26.60
C GLY A 250 9.93 -0.57 27.01
N TRP A 251 9.23 -0.66 28.13
CA TRP A 251 8.72 -1.93 28.67
C TRP A 251 7.24 -1.78 29.00
N GLY A 252 6.49 -2.85 28.78
CA GLY A 252 5.06 -2.94 29.06
C GLY A 252 4.69 -4.23 29.78
N LEU A 253 3.59 -4.19 30.53
CA LEU A 253 3.02 -5.31 31.27
C LEU A 253 1.50 -5.36 31.04
N ASP A 254 0.97 -6.54 30.70
CA ASP A 254 -0.46 -6.85 30.85
C ASP A 254 -0.64 -7.82 32.02
N LEU A 255 -1.71 -7.65 32.79
CA LEU A 255 -2.17 -8.57 33.83
C LEU A 255 -3.62 -8.96 33.55
N GLY A 256 -3.95 -10.25 33.62
CA GLY A 256 -5.26 -10.77 33.27
C GLY A 256 -5.79 -11.83 34.24
N LEU A 257 -7.09 -11.77 34.50
CA LEU A 257 -7.87 -12.75 35.26
C LEU A 257 -9.11 -13.15 34.45
N VAL A 258 -9.45 -14.43 34.46
CA VAL A 258 -10.69 -14.96 33.85
C VAL A 258 -11.31 -16.00 34.78
N TYR A 259 -12.57 -15.79 35.16
CA TYR A 259 -13.43 -16.70 35.90
C TYR A 259 -14.50 -17.30 34.98
N GLU A 260 -14.71 -18.61 35.06
CA GLU A 260 -15.75 -19.35 34.33
C GLU A 260 -16.66 -20.07 35.34
N TRP A 261 -17.98 -19.82 35.27
CA TRP A 261 -19.00 -20.58 36.01
C TRP A 261 -19.73 -21.56 35.08
N ARG A 262 -19.95 -22.77 35.60
CA ARG A 262 -20.50 -23.94 34.92
C ARG A 262 -21.58 -24.56 35.83
N PRO A 263 -22.88 -24.46 35.50
CA PRO A 263 -23.91 -25.12 36.30
C PRO A 263 -23.80 -26.65 36.17
N GLU A 264 -23.91 -27.35 37.29
CA GLU A 264 -24.15 -28.80 37.31
C GLU A 264 -25.61 -29.07 36.95
N SER A 265 -25.88 -29.31 35.66
CA SER A 265 -27.21 -29.72 35.19
C SER A 265 -27.17 -30.60 33.95
N SER A 266 -28.15 -31.50 33.85
CA SER A 266 -28.42 -32.30 32.66
C SER A 266 -29.05 -31.39 31.58
N GLY A 267 -28.37 -31.24 30.44
CA GLY A 267 -28.85 -30.38 29.37
C GLY A 267 -27.83 -30.21 28.25
N TRP A 268 -28.11 -29.28 27.33
CA TRP A 268 -27.29 -29.06 26.14
C TRP A 268 -25.85 -28.62 26.46
N LEU A 269 -25.60 -27.97 27.60
CA LEU A 269 -24.29 -27.43 27.96
C LEU A 269 -23.24 -28.53 28.21
N THR A 270 -23.63 -29.68 28.76
CA THR A 270 -22.69 -30.80 28.97
C THR A 270 -22.29 -31.51 27.67
N THR A 271 -22.99 -31.22 26.57
CA THR A 271 -22.68 -31.75 25.23
C THR A 271 -21.88 -30.78 24.35
N ASP A 272 -21.75 -29.50 24.73
CA ASP A 272 -21.01 -28.51 23.95
C ASP A 272 -19.52 -28.46 24.33
N PRO A 273 -18.60 -28.18 23.39
CA PRO A 273 -17.20 -27.83 23.69
C PRO A 273 -17.00 -26.65 24.66
N THR A 274 -18.02 -25.80 24.87
CA THR A 274 -17.94 -24.52 25.58
C THR A 274 -18.69 -24.62 26.92
N LEU A 275 -17.98 -25.13 27.93
CA LEU A 275 -18.58 -25.63 29.18
C LEU A 275 -19.05 -24.56 30.19
N TYR A 276 -18.85 -23.26 29.92
CA TYR A 276 -19.31 -22.18 30.81
C TYR A 276 -20.71 -21.68 30.43
N LYS A 277 -21.47 -21.26 31.44
CA LYS A 277 -22.72 -20.52 31.29
C LYS A 277 -22.51 -19.01 31.43
N LEU A 278 -21.57 -18.61 32.30
CA LEU A 278 -21.08 -17.24 32.44
C LEU A 278 -19.54 -17.26 32.53
N ARG A 279 -18.88 -16.34 31.83
CA ARG A 279 -17.47 -16.01 31.97
C ARG A 279 -17.34 -14.55 32.37
N LEU A 280 -16.58 -14.27 33.43
CA LEU A 280 -16.21 -12.92 33.84
C LEU A 280 -14.70 -12.75 33.65
N SER A 281 -14.29 -11.66 33.03
CA SER A 281 -12.89 -11.37 32.70
C SER A 281 -12.53 -9.97 33.18
N ALA A 282 -11.33 -9.80 33.71
CA ALA A 282 -10.77 -8.51 34.08
C ALA A 282 -9.30 -8.47 33.69
N SER A 283 -8.83 -7.36 33.13
CA SER A 283 -7.40 -7.15 32.84
C SER A 283 -7.00 -5.69 32.99
N VAL A 284 -5.73 -5.48 33.34
CA VAL A 284 -5.06 -4.20 33.15
C VAL A 284 -4.02 -4.40 32.07
N ASN A 285 -4.19 -3.71 30.96
CA ASN A 285 -3.34 -3.81 29.78
C ASN A 285 -2.46 -2.56 29.68
N ASP A 286 -1.30 -2.72 29.05
CA ASP A 286 -0.41 -1.61 28.68
C ASP A 286 0.06 -0.76 29.89
N ILE A 287 0.42 -1.42 31.00
CA ILE A 287 1.13 -0.78 32.12
C ILE A 287 2.58 -0.59 31.70
N GLY A 288 3.03 0.64 31.46
CA GLY A 288 4.43 0.89 31.10
C GLY A 288 4.69 2.24 30.43
N SER A 289 5.86 2.37 29.82
CA SER A 289 6.29 3.61 29.14
C SER A 289 7.45 3.37 28.18
N VAL A 290 7.52 4.19 27.13
CA VAL A 290 8.64 4.33 26.20
C VAL A 290 9.43 5.59 26.52
N LYS A 291 10.75 5.55 26.33
CA LYS A 291 11.63 6.72 26.39
C LYS A 291 12.02 7.15 24.97
N TYR A 292 12.05 8.46 24.74
CA TYR A 292 12.47 9.09 23.50
C TYR A 292 13.52 10.17 23.79
N LYS A 293 14.45 10.40 22.86
CA LYS A 293 15.14 11.70 22.76
C LYS A 293 14.11 12.73 22.28
N ASN A 294 14.03 13.86 22.96
CA ASN A 294 13.18 14.99 22.54
C ASN A 294 13.88 15.75 21.40
N SER A 295 13.13 16.27 20.43
CA SER A 295 13.66 17.22 19.43
C SER A 295 14.20 18.48 20.13
N GLU A 296 15.15 19.15 19.49
CA GLU A 296 15.76 20.40 19.99
C GLU A 296 14.70 21.49 20.18
N HIS A 297 13.72 21.58 19.26
CA HIS A 297 12.58 22.51 19.32
C HIS A 297 11.34 21.91 20.03
N GLY A 298 11.52 20.82 20.78
CA GLY A 298 10.47 20.20 21.60
C GLY A 298 10.24 20.94 22.92
N ASP A 299 9.89 22.23 22.83
CA ASP A 299 9.99 23.20 23.92
C ASP A 299 8.69 23.64 24.59
N SER A 300 8.86 24.25 25.76
CA SER A 300 7.81 24.95 26.52
C SER A 300 7.77 26.41 26.08
N TYR A 301 6.86 26.78 25.18
CA TYR A 301 6.73 28.13 24.65
C TYR A 301 5.66 28.96 25.38
N THR A 302 5.83 30.28 25.37
CA THR A 302 4.70 31.22 25.39
C THR A 302 4.49 31.77 23.99
N MET A 303 3.24 31.85 23.56
CA MET A 303 2.83 32.57 22.36
C MET A 303 2.15 33.89 22.77
N ASN A 304 2.56 34.99 22.14
CA ASN A 304 1.87 36.27 22.22
C ASN A 304 1.98 37.00 20.88
N ALA A 305 0.86 37.15 20.18
CA ALA A 305 0.78 37.91 18.94
C ALA A 305 -0.45 38.82 18.92
N SER A 306 -0.23 40.04 18.44
CA SER A 306 -1.26 41.00 18.07
C SER A 306 -0.76 41.78 16.87
N THR A 307 -1.68 42.26 16.03
CA THR A 307 -1.37 42.94 14.77
C THR A 307 -0.46 42.14 13.83
N ARG A 308 -0.77 40.84 13.66
CA ARG A 308 -0.10 39.88 12.75
C ARG A 308 -1.10 39.31 11.74
N SER A 309 -0.68 38.86 10.56
CA SER A 309 -1.54 38.06 9.69
C SER A 309 -1.67 36.64 10.25
N THR A 310 -2.77 35.91 9.97
CA THR A 310 -2.74 34.44 10.13
C THR A 310 -1.71 33.79 9.22
N ASP A 311 -1.34 34.43 8.11
CA ASP A 311 -0.32 33.94 7.18
C ASP A 311 1.08 33.93 7.81
N ASP A 312 1.34 34.77 8.83
CA ASP A 312 2.59 34.73 9.61
C ASP A 312 2.78 33.37 10.33
N PHE A 313 1.68 32.62 10.52
CA PHE A 313 1.60 31.31 11.17
C PHE A 313 1.36 30.16 10.18
N GLU A 314 1.20 30.42 8.89
CA GLU A 314 1.25 29.35 7.89
C GLU A 314 2.73 28.91 7.77
N LYS A 315 2.97 27.59 7.76
CA LYS A 315 4.30 27.01 7.58
C LYS A 315 4.63 27.03 6.09
N ASP A 316 5.81 27.51 5.70
CA ASP A 316 6.23 27.53 4.30
C ASP A 316 6.43 26.08 3.79
N ASP A 317 6.05 25.76 2.54
CA ASP A 317 6.09 24.37 2.01
C ASP A 317 7.49 23.73 2.08
N ASP A 318 8.54 24.56 1.97
CA ASP A 318 9.92 24.11 2.00
C ASP A 318 10.49 23.95 3.42
N GLU A 319 9.86 24.56 4.42
CA GLU A 319 10.32 24.72 5.80
C GLU A 319 10.38 23.37 6.58
N THR A 320 11.41 23.15 7.39
CA THR A 320 11.40 22.09 8.43
C THR A 320 10.52 22.48 9.62
N PHE A 321 10.26 21.60 10.59
CA PHE A 321 9.56 22.04 11.82
C PHE A 321 10.45 22.97 12.66
N ASP A 322 11.76 22.70 12.66
CA ASP A 322 12.78 23.44 13.39
C ASP A 322 12.95 24.87 12.84
N GLU A 323 12.99 25.02 11.50
CA GLU A 323 12.97 26.33 10.83
C GLU A 323 11.69 27.12 11.17
N TYR A 324 10.52 26.46 11.18
CA TYR A 324 9.24 27.08 11.52
C TYR A 324 9.20 27.62 12.96
N PHE A 325 9.62 26.83 13.95
CA PHE A 325 9.69 27.30 15.33
C PHE A 325 10.73 28.43 15.49
N THR A 326 11.89 28.30 14.85
CA THR A 326 12.95 29.33 14.83
C THR A 326 12.46 30.64 14.21
N ARG A 327 11.69 30.58 13.11
CA ARG A 327 11.08 31.75 12.47
C ARG A 327 10.10 32.44 13.41
N LEU A 328 9.19 31.70 14.05
CA LEU A 328 8.22 32.31 14.96
C LEU A 328 8.87 32.94 16.21
N GLU A 329 9.97 32.38 16.72
CA GLU A 329 10.76 33.03 17.77
C GLU A 329 11.47 34.30 17.25
N SER A 330 12.05 34.27 16.04
CA SER A 330 12.67 35.45 15.42
C SER A 330 11.69 36.60 15.14
N MET A 331 10.39 36.30 15.03
CA MET A 331 9.29 37.26 14.87
C MET A 331 8.73 37.76 16.22
N ASN A 332 9.30 37.33 17.35
CA ASN A 332 8.79 37.52 18.71
C ASN A 332 7.33 37.05 18.90
N ILE A 333 6.89 36.08 18.10
CA ILE A 333 5.55 35.45 18.21
C ILE A 333 5.59 34.36 19.30
N LEU A 334 6.67 33.57 19.30
CA LEU A 334 6.98 32.59 20.33
C LEU A 334 8.12 33.09 21.23
N THR A 335 8.20 32.51 22.42
CA THR A 335 9.34 32.66 23.34
C THR A 335 9.44 31.41 24.18
N SER A 336 10.52 30.63 24.00
CA SER A 336 10.82 29.48 24.84
C SER A 336 11.01 29.86 26.31
N LYS A 337 10.65 28.93 27.20
CA LYS A 337 10.76 29.01 28.66
C LYS A 337 11.54 27.85 29.27
N ALA A 338 11.50 26.66 28.67
CA ALA A 338 12.11 25.46 29.23
C ALA A 338 12.20 24.30 28.23
N HIS A 339 13.42 23.83 28.00
CA HIS A 339 13.75 22.61 27.26
C HIS A 339 13.70 21.34 28.13
N THR A 340 13.66 20.16 27.50
CA THR A 340 13.92 18.87 28.17
C THR A 340 14.34 17.80 27.15
N ASP A 341 15.62 17.45 27.08
CA ASP A 341 16.21 16.51 26.10
C ASP A 341 15.64 15.06 26.14
N LYS A 342 14.83 14.73 27.16
CA LYS A 342 14.26 13.39 27.39
C LYS A 342 12.75 13.43 27.55
N MET A 343 12.03 12.83 26.61
CA MET A 343 10.59 12.63 26.67
C MET A 343 10.27 11.20 27.14
N LYS A 344 9.36 11.06 28.11
CA LYS A 344 8.84 9.77 28.57
C LYS A 344 7.35 9.70 28.29
N VAL A 345 6.95 8.78 27.41
CA VAL A 345 5.56 8.60 27.01
C VAL A 345 5.01 7.35 27.68
N SER A 346 3.93 7.48 28.45
CA SER A 346 3.24 6.32 29.02
C SER A 346 2.58 5.51 27.92
N LEU A 347 2.60 4.18 28.05
CA LEU A 347 1.76 3.32 27.23
C LEU A 347 0.27 3.62 27.51
N PRO A 348 -0.65 3.38 26.56
CA PRO A 348 -2.07 3.73 26.69
C PRO A 348 -2.82 2.78 27.64
N THR A 349 -2.52 2.84 28.94
CA THR A 349 -2.98 1.87 29.96
C THR A 349 -4.51 1.82 30.06
N THR A 350 -5.06 0.61 29.96
CA THR A 350 -6.52 0.37 30.07
C THR A 350 -6.85 -0.67 31.13
N LEU A 351 -7.94 -0.42 31.85
CA LEU A 351 -8.67 -1.42 32.61
C LEU A 351 -9.78 -1.98 31.72
N ARG A 352 -9.90 -3.30 31.61
CA ARG A 352 -10.94 -3.97 30.82
C ARG A 352 -11.76 -4.90 31.71
N PHE A 353 -13.06 -4.93 31.47
CA PHE A 353 -13.98 -5.88 32.10
C PHE A 353 -14.92 -6.47 31.06
N ASP A 354 -15.04 -7.79 31.02
CA ASP A 354 -15.89 -8.51 30.08
C ASP A 354 -16.75 -9.57 30.80
N ALA A 355 -18.07 -9.41 30.72
CA ALA A 355 -19.02 -10.47 31.01
C ALA A 355 -19.42 -11.16 29.70
N ASP A 356 -19.42 -12.49 29.67
CA ASP A 356 -19.86 -13.26 28.50
C ASP A 356 -20.79 -14.41 28.91
N TYR A 357 -22.00 -14.40 28.37
CA TYR A 357 -23.08 -15.28 28.76
C TYR A 357 -23.47 -16.21 27.60
N HIS A 358 -23.43 -17.50 27.87
CA HIS A 358 -23.72 -18.54 26.89
C HIS A 358 -25.24 -18.79 26.90
N ILE A 359 -25.99 -18.17 25.98
CA ILE A 359 -27.45 -18.22 25.96
C ILE A 359 -27.94 -19.64 25.69
N TYR A 360 -27.66 -20.18 24.49
CA TYR A 360 -28.17 -21.48 24.04
C TYR A 360 -27.32 -22.07 22.90
N LYS A 361 -26.79 -23.28 23.10
CA LYS A 361 -25.98 -24.11 22.17
C LYS A 361 -24.72 -23.45 21.60
N ARG A 362 -24.90 -22.38 20.83
CA ARG A 362 -23.89 -21.64 20.05
C ARG A 362 -24.12 -20.13 20.04
N LEU A 363 -25.22 -19.68 20.65
CA LEU A 363 -25.58 -18.27 20.79
C LEU A 363 -24.99 -17.74 22.11
N PHE A 364 -24.17 -16.70 22.01
CA PHE A 364 -23.51 -16.01 23.12
C PHE A 364 -23.90 -14.52 23.10
N ILE A 365 -23.82 -13.88 24.26
CA ILE A 365 -23.82 -12.41 24.35
C ILE A 365 -22.72 -11.96 25.32
N ASN A 366 -21.81 -11.14 24.82
CA ASN A 366 -20.81 -10.46 25.64
C ASN A 366 -21.25 -9.01 25.91
N ALA A 367 -20.98 -8.52 27.12
CA ALA A 367 -20.91 -7.12 27.45
C ALA A 367 -19.49 -6.82 27.94
N GLY A 368 -18.76 -5.97 27.22
CA GLY A 368 -17.38 -5.59 27.49
C GLY A 368 -17.21 -4.08 27.64
N THR A 369 -16.25 -3.65 28.44
CA THR A 369 -15.86 -2.24 28.56
C THR A 369 -14.35 -2.07 28.62
N VAL A 370 -13.88 -0.98 28.00
CA VAL A 370 -12.50 -0.52 28.04
C VAL A 370 -12.50 0.85 28.72
N VAL A 371 -11.83 0.96 29.85
CA VAL A 371 -11.69 2.19 30.64
C VAL A 371 -10.24 2.67 30.54
N ASN A 372 -10.04 3.87 30.02
CA ASN A 372 -8.73 4.52 30.01
C ASN A 372 -8.30 4.88 31.44
N LEU A 373 -7.08 4.49 31.84
CA LEU A 373 -6.51 4.83 33.15
C LEU A 373 -5.56 6.06 33.10
N LEU A 374 -5.22 6.56 31.91
CA LEU A 374 -4.35 7.74 31.80
C LEU A 374 -5.10 9.02 32.17
N ASN A 375 -4.62 9.74 33.18
CA ASN A 375 -5.16 11.05 33.55
C ASN A 375 -4.76 12.10 32.50
N ARG A 376 -5.76 12.69 31.81
CA ARG A 376 -5.57 13.63 30.69
C ARG A 376 -4.70 14.85 31.00
N ASN A 377 -4.66 15.29 32.26
CA ASN A 377 -4.00 16.52 32.67
C ASN A 377 -2.61 16.27 33.26
N LYS A 378 -2.36 15.07 33.82
CA LYS A 378 -1.03 14.64 34.29
C LYS A 378 -0.20 13.99 33.17
N ASN A 379 -0.84 13.22 32.30
CA ASN A 379 -0.19 12.49 31.20
C ASN A 379 -0.30 13.33 29.91
N GLN A 380 0.27 14.53 29.95
CA GLN A 380 0.15 15.52 28.88
C GLN A 380 0.64 14.97 27.53
N PHE A 381 1.76 14.25 27.52
CA PHE A 381 2.39 13.69 26.30
C PHE A 381 1.87 12.32 25.84
N SER A 382 0.94 11.69 26.57
CA SER A 382 0.53 10.31 26.31
C SER A 382 -0.84 10.24 25.63
N ALA A 383 -0.85 9.74 24.39
CA ALA A 383 -2.07 9.36 23.69
C ALA A 383 -2.77 8.19 24.40
N GLN A 384 -4.09 8.10 24.25
CA GLN A 384 -4.96 7.26 25.08
C GLN A 384 -6.15 6.71 24.28
N TYR A 385 -6.74 5.63 24.77
CA TYR A 385 -8.00 5.14 24.24
C TYR A 385 -9.18 6.01 24.69
N ALA A 386 -10.23 6.01 23.86
CA ALA A 386 -11.55 6.40 24.31
C ALA A 386 -12.11 5.34 25.28
N THR A 387 -12.71 5.78 26.38
CA THR A 387 -13.53 4.88 27.20
C THR A 387 -14.72 4.42 26.38
N SER A 388 -14.96 3.11 26.36
CA SER A 388 -15.96 2.50 25.48
C SER A 388 -16.64 1.28 26.11
N PHE A 389 -17.82 0.98 25.59
CA PHE A 389 -18.71 -0.09 26.03
C PHE A 389 -19.22 -0.82 24.79
N THR A 390 -19.20 -2.15 24.80
CA THR A 390 -19.63 -2.97 23.65
C THR A 390 -20.54 -4.08 24.13
N VAL A 391 -21.69 -4.27 23.48
CA VAL A 391 -22.54 -5.45 23.65
C VAL A 391 -22.53 -6.25 22.35
N THR A 392 -22.02 -7.49 22.39
CA THR A 392 -21.86 -8.32 21.20
C THR A 392 -22.64 -9.63 21.32
N PRO A 393 -23.87 -9.71 20.78
CA PRO A 393 -24.49 -10.98 20.39
C PRO A 393 -23.69 -11.70 19.29
N ARG A 394 -23.53 -13.03 19.43
CA ARG A 394 -22.65 -13.85 18.59
C ARG A 394 -23.20 -15.26 18.37
N LEU A 395 -22.99 -15.82 17.18
CA LEU A 395 -23.27 -17.22 16.86
C LEU A 395 -21.97 -17.93 16.47
N GLU A 396 -21.53 -18.90 17.26
CA GLU A 396 -20.19 -19.50 17.13
C GLU A 396 -20.20 -20.99 16.75
N LYS A 397 -19.37 -21.35 15.77
CA LYS A 397 -18.97 -22.72 15.42
C LYS A 397 -17.43 -22.78 15.37
N LYS A 398 -16.89 -24.00 15.40
CA LYS A 398 -15.46 -24.29 15.25
C LYS A 398 -14.81 -23.53 14.06
N TRP A 399 -15.40 -23.67 12.88
CA TRP A 399 -14.90 -23.14 11.61
C TRP A 399 -15.63 -21.87 11.11
N PHE A 400 -16.61 -21.36 11.86
CA PHE A 400 -17.40 -20.21 11.41
C PHE A 400 -17.98 -19.46 12.61
N SER A 401 -17.98 -18.13 12.59
CA SER A 401 -18.78 -17.33 13.52
C SER A 401 -19.33 -16.08 12.84
N ILE A 402 -20.44 -15.57 13.37
CA ILE A 402 -20.95 -14.22 13.09
C ILE A 402 -21.15 -13.48 14.41
N TYR A 403 -20.89 -12.18 14.39
CA TYR A 403 -20.98 -11.31 15.55
C TYR A 403 -21.51 -9.93 15.14
N SER A 404 -22.29 -9.30 16.00
CA SER A 404 -22.87 -7.98 15.74
C SER A 404 -22.73 -7.10 16.98
N PRO A 405 -21.64 -6.33 17.11
CA PRO A 405 -21.41 -5.45 18.24
C PRO A 405 -22.30 -4.20 18.17
N PHE A 406 -22.87 -3.82 19.31
CA PHE A 406 -23.38 -2.48 19.58
C PHE A 406 -22.32 -1.76 20.40
N TYR A 407 -21.76 -0.67 19.88
CA TYR A 407 -20.58 0.01 20.41
C TYR A 407 -20.93 1.44 20.83
N TYR A 408 -20.50 1.84 22.03
CA TYR A 408 -20.62 3.20 22.53
C TYR A 408 -19.25 3.75 22.95
N ASN A 409 -18.98 5.01 22.60
CA ASN A 409 -17.71 5.68 22.84
C ASN A 409 -17.97 7.04 23.52
N THR A 410 -17.29 7.30 24.64
CA THR A 410 -17.53 8.51 25.44
C THR A 410 -17.09 9.83 24.79
N LEU A 411 -16.33 9.78 23.68
CA LEU A 411 -15.91 10.97 22.94
C LEU A 411 -16.98 11.46 21.95
N ASN A 412 -17.50 10.56 21.09
CA ASN A 412 -18.61 10.91 20.18
C ASN A 412 -19.98 10.93 20.86
N LYS A 413 -20.11 10.30 22.04
CA LYS A 413 -21.40 10.08 22.73
C LYS A 413 -22.44 9.40 21.84
N ALA A 414 -21.98 8.64 20.84
CA ALA A 414 -22.80 8.02 19.80
C ALA A 414 -22.83 6.50 19.98
N MET A 415 -23.98 5.91 19.69
CA MET A 415 -24.15 4.48 19.50
C MET A 415 -23.83 4.12 18.04
N ALA A 416 -22.92 3.18 17.84
CA ALA A 416 -22.65 2.53 16.57
C ALA A 416 -23.14 1.08 16.61
N TRP A 417 -23.48 0.53 15.44
CA TRP A 417 -23.90 -0.85 15.28
C TRP A 417 -23.11 -1.51 14.16
N GLY A 418 -22.59 -2.71 14.43
CA GLY A 418 -21.63 -3.39 13.59
C GLY A 418 -22.01 -4.81 13.21
N ALA A 419 -21.23 -5.38 12.31
CA ALA A 419 -21.30 -6.76 11.87
C ALA A 419 -19.91 -7.29 11.55
N GLY A 420 -19.72 -8.59 11.73
CA GLY A 420 -18.55 -9.28 11.23
C GLY A 420 -18.71 -10.78 11.29
N LEU A 421 -17.75 -11.46 10.67
CA LEU A 421 -17.71 -12.91 10.54
C LEU A 421 -16.28 -13.45 10.62
N ARG A 422 -16.17 -14.73 10.95
CA ARG A 422 -14.97 -15.55 10.74
C ARG A 422 -15.37 -16.74 9.88
N ALA A 423 -14.60 -17.02 8.84
CA ALA A 423 -14.76 -18.17 7.95
C ALA A 423 -13.40 -18.91 7.86
N GLY A 424 -13.30 -20.02 8.61
CA GLY A 424 -12.07 -20.80 8.71
C GLY A 424 -10.89 -19.97 9.23
N PRO A 425 -9.84 -19.75 8.42
CA PRO A 425 -8.68 -18.95 8.80
C PRO A 425 -8.93 -17.43 8.75
N VAL A 426 -9.85 -16.96 7.90
CA VAL A 426 -10.09 -15.52 7.66
C VAL A 426 -11.15 -14.99 8.61
N PHE A 427 -10.98 -13.76 9.09
CA PHE A 427 -12.07 -12.98 9.69
C PHE A 427 -12.12 -11.56 9.10
N VAL A 428 -13.31 -10.96 9.13
CA VAL A 428 -13.57 -9.56 8.76
C VAL A 428 -14.74 -9.01 9.56
N GLY A 429 -14.73 -7.72 9.90
CA GLY A 429 -15.85 -7.08 10.60
C GLY A 429 -15.66 -5.59 10.81
N SER A 430 -16.63 -5.00 11.53
CA SER A 430 -16.70 -3.59 11.90
C SER A 430 -17.71 -3.41 13.04
N ALA A 431 -17.52 -2.40 13.89
CA ALA A 431 -18.40 -1.95 14.96
C ALA A 431 -19.45 -0.90 14.55
N SER A 432 -19.32 -0.34 13.33
CA SER A 432 -20.12 0.79 12.83
C SER A 432 -20.75 0.57 11.46
N ILE A 433 -20.37 -0.49 10.73
CA ILE A 433 -20.83 -0.74 9.36
C ILE A 433 -22.36 -0.78 9.23
N LEU A 434 -23.09 -1.38 10.17
CA LEU A 434 -24.56 -1.44 10.11
C LEU A 434 -25.18 -0.10 10.44
N SER A 435 -24.67 0.67 11.40
CA SER A 435 -25.10 2.05 11.61
C SER A 435 -24.84 2.92 10.37
N ASN A 436 -23.68 2.79 9.72
CA ASN A 436 -23.30 3.64 8.59
C ASN A 436 -24.10 3.28 7.32
N PHE A 437 -24.44 2.01 7.11
CA PHE A 437 -25.26 1.57 5.97
C PHE A 437 -26.78 1.66 6.20
N LEU A 438 -27.29 1.47 7.42
CA LEU A 438 -28.73 1.42 7.70
C LEU A 438 -29.31 2.72 8.28
N SER A 439 -28.49 3.58 8.90
CA SER A 439 -28.97 4.88 9.41
C SER A 439 -29.23 5.88 8.28
N ASN A 440 -30.11 6.84 8.52
CA ASN A 440 -30.28 8.03 7.68
C ASN A 440 -29.42 9.22 8.17
N LYS A 441 -28.56 9.01 9.18
CA LYS A 441 -27.59 10.01 9.66
C LYS A 441 -26.29 9.97 8.86
N ASN A 442 -25.57 11.08 8.88
CA ASN A 442 -24.19 11.18 8.40
C ASN A 442 -23.24 10.29 9.22
N VAL A 443 -22.06 10.01 8.66
CA VAL A 443 -21.02 9.17 9.28
C VAL A 443 -20.03 10.04 10.05
N SER A 444 -19.96 9.85 11.38
CA SER A 444 -19.01 10.56 12.27
C SER A 444 -17.92 9.64 12.87
N ALA A 445 -18.06 8.32 12.69
CA ALA A 445 -17.02 7.33 12.96
C ALA A 445 -17.12 6.17 11.97
N ALA A 446 -15.97 5.62 11.58
CA ALA A 446 -15.85 4.48 10.69
C ALA A 446 -14.73 3.56 11.18
N ASP A 447 -14.98 2.26 11.13
CA ASP A 447 -14.11 1.25 11.73
C ASP A 447 -14.20 -0.07 10.94
N VAL A 448 -13.14 -0.88 11.01
CA VAL A 448 -13.01 -2.16 10.31
C VAL A 448 -11.99 -3.05 11.04
N HIS A 449 -12.01 -4.35 10.80
CA HIS A 449 -10.88 -5.24 11.09
C HIS A 449 -10.92 -6.47 10.22
N LEU A 450 -9.75 -6.99 9.89
CA LEU A 450 -9.57 -8.21 9.09
C LEU A 450 -8.27 -8.93 9.47
N GLY A 451 -8.19 -10.22 9.17
CA GLY A 451 -6.96 -10.97 9.38
C GLY A 451 -7.03 -12.44 9.00
N VAL A 452 -5.87 -13.09 9.00
CA VAL A 452 -5.67 -14.47 8.56
C VAL A 452 -4.93 -15.25 9.65
N THR A 453 -5.56 -16.31 10.15
CA THR A 453 -5.02 -17.16 11.22
C THR A 453 -5.02 -18.64 10.87
N LEU A 454 -3.91 -19.33 11.11
CA LEU A 454 -3.80 -20.79 10.95
C LEU A 454 -4.02 -21.48 12.30
N SER A 455 -4.85 -22.53 12.33
CA SER A 455 -5.45 -23.02 13.59
C SER A 455 -5.51 -24.54 13.72
N ILE A 456 -4.72 -25.09 14.64
CA ILE A 456 -4.75 -26.50 15.04
C ILE A 456 -5.57 -26.62 16.33
N TYR A 457 -6.78 -27.18 16.23
CA TYR A 457 -7.74 -27.30 17.34
C TYR A 457 -7.35 -28.40 18.35
N GLN A 458 -7.73 -28.23 19.62
CA GLN A 458 -7.60 -29.32 20.61
C GLN A 458 -8.55 -30.49 20.29
N ARG A 459 -8.08 -31.73 20.38
CA ARG A 459 -8.93 -32.93 20.32
C ARG A 459 -9.67 -33.11 21.66
N ILE A 460 -10.95 -32.77 21.70
CA ILE A 460 -11.78 -32.93 22.91
C ILE A 460 -12.29 -34.38 23.00
N LYS A 461 -11.70 -35.17 23.91
CA LYS A 461 -12.33 -36.42 24.37
C LYS A 461 -13.49 -36.08 25.32
N ILE A 462 -14.68 -35.85 24.77
CA ILE A 462 -15.91 -35.78 25.58
C ILE A 462 -16.16 -37.18 26.15
N LYS A 463 -16.19 -37.33 27.48
CA LYS A 463 -16.74 -38.54 28.12
C LYS A 463 -18.26 -38.53 27.92
N ARG A 464 -18.73 -38.96 26.75
CA ARG A 464 -20.12 -39.42 26.60
C ARG A 464 -20.32 -40.53 27.63
N HIS A 465 -21.41 -40.50 28.40
CA HIS A 465 -21.94 -41.75 28.95
C HIS A 465 -22.26 -42.65 27.75
N LYS A 466 -21.80 -43.91 27.80
CA LYS A 466 -22.09 -44.86 26.72
C LYS A 466 -23.58 -45.18 26.75
N ALA A 467 -24.30 -44.77 25.71
CA ALA A 467 -25.36 -45.63 25.20
C ALA A 467 -24.71 -46.91 24.65
N SER A 468 -25.41 -48.05 24.76
CA SER A 468 -24.94 -49.34 24.27
C SER A 468 -24.64 -49.28 22.76
N PRO A 469 -23.59 -49.96 22.27
CA PRO A 469 -23.33 -50.03 20.85
C PRO A 469 -24.42 -50.86 20.14
N PRO A 470 -24.89 -50.45 18.95
CA PRO A 470 -25.61 -51.35 18.05
C PRO A 470 -24.66 -52.44 17.52
N PRO A 471 -25.16 -53.63 17.14
CA PRO A 471 -24.33 -54.74 16.67
C PRO A 471 -23.69 -54.49 15.29
N GLU A 472 -22.56 -55.14 15.03
CA GLU A 472 -21.79 -54.99 13.80
C GLU A 472 -22.41 -55.72 12.58
N PRO A 473 -22.30 -55.16 11.36
CA PRO A 473 -22.63 -55.86 10.13
C PRO A 473 -21.53 -56.87 9.75
N LYS A 474 -21.92 -57.99 9.13
CA LYS A 474 -21.01 -59.06 8.69
C LYS A 474 -20.32 -58.72 7.35
N PRO A 475 -19.09 -59.22 7.09
CA PRO A 475 -18.36 -58.96 5.85
C PRO A 475 -18.89 -59.75 4.64
N GLN A 476 -18.50 -59.31 3.43
CA GLN A 476 -18.75 -59.97 2.14
C GLN A 476 -17.42 -60.32 1.43
N PRO A 477 -17.38 -61.34 0.54
CA PRO A 477 -16.16 -61.83 -0.11
C PRO A 477 -15.80 -61.12 -1.44
N VAL A 478 -14.60 -61.43 -1.97
CA VAL A 478 -13.98 -60.88 -3.20
C VAL A 478 -13.94 -61.95 -4.31
N VAL A 479 -13.88 -61.55 -5.59
CA VAL A 479 -13.74 -62.43 -6.78
C VAL A 479 -12.76 -61.81 -7.80
N GLU A 480 -11.96 -62.65 -8.49
CA GLU A 480 -10.99 -62.29 -9.55
C GLU A 480 -11.35 -62.90 -10.93
N THR A 481 -10.66 -62.51 -12.03
CA THR A 481 -10.75 -63.11 -13.39
C THR A 481 -9.51 -62.78 -14.27
N ARG A 482 -9.19 -63.55 -15.34
CA ARG A 482 -7.89 -63.51 -16.09
C ARG A 482 -7.89 -64.21 -17.49
N VAL A 483 -6.76 -64.14 -18.26
CA VAL A 483 -6.34 -64.89 -19.51
C VAL A 483 -6.74 -64.27 -20.90
N ASP A 484 -6.14 -64.50 -22.10
CA ASP A 484 -4.77 -64.36 -22.77
C ASP A 484 -5.00 -64.45 -24.34
N THR A 485 -4.16 -64.65 -25.40
CA THR A 485 -2.71 -64.97 -25.74
C THR A 485 -2.39 -64.66 -27.27
N VAL A 486 -1.32 -65.22 -27.90
CA VAL A 486 -1.02 -65.44 -29.39
C VAL A 486 0.04 -64.54 -30.14
N VAL A 487 0.77 -65.08 -31.17
CA VAL A 487 2.00 -64.54 -31.89
C VAL A 487 2.20 -65.14 -33.34
N LYS A 488 2.89 -64.47 -34.33
CA LYS A 488 3.62 -65.08 -35.52
C LYS A 488 4.55 -64.14 -36.40
N ASN A 489 5.46 -64.70 -37.26
CA ASN A 489 6.74 -64.12 -37.81
C ASN A 489 7.17 -64.52 -39.30
N VAL A 490 8.36 -64.07 -39.82
CA VAL A 490 9.39 -64.70 -40.80
C VAL A 490 9.81 -63.93 -42.14
N GLU A 491 10.86 -64.36 -42.92
CA GLU A 491 11.92 -63.60 -43.70
C GLU A 491 12.49 -64.16 -45.10
N VAL A 492 13.28 -63.32 -45.88
CA VAL A 492 14.61 -63.56 -46.66
C VAL A 492 14.84 -63.91 -48.21
N ILE A 493 15.48 -62.95 -48.99
CA ILE A 493 16.61 -62.82 -50.04
C ILE A 493 17.08 -63.84 -51.20
N LYS A 494 17.39 -63.38 -52.49
CA LYS A 494 18.66 -63.51 -53.36
C LYS A 494 18.66 -63.27 -54.95
N GLU A 495 19.83 -63.29 -55.67
CA GLU A 495 20.23 -62.58 -56.96
C GLU A 495 21.03 -63.38 -58.09
N VAL A 496 21.44 -62.77 -59.27
CA VAL A 496 22.72 -62.91 -60.12
C VAL A 496 22.70 -62.28 -61.58
N GLN A 497 23.85 -62.06 -62.31
CA GLN A 497 24.10 -61.17 -63.53
C GLN A 497 25.18 -61.64 -64.60
N ILE A 498 25.29 -61.03 -65.83
CA ILE A 498 26.35 -61.16 -66.93
C ILE A 498 26.45 -59.88 -67.87
N THR A 499 27.56 -59.57 -68.58
CA THR A 499 27.89 -58.30 -69.34
C THR A 499 28.25 -58.39 -70.87
N GLN A 500 28.42 -57.23 -71.56
CA GLN A 500 28.70 -57.02 -73.01
C GLN A 500 29.72 -55.83 -73.27
N ASP A 501 29.86 -55.32 -74.51
CA ASP A 501 30.39 -54.01 -74.99
C ASP A 501 29.41 -53.51 -76.09
N LYS A 502 28.99 -52.23 -76.08
CA LYS A 502 27.77 -51.82 -76.80
C LYS A 502 27.82 -50.52 -77.63
N ASP A 503 28.33 -49.40 -77.13
CA ASP A 503 28.23 -48.11 -77.84
C ASP A 503 29.43 -47.79 -78.76
N ASN A 504 30.57 -48.47 -78.56
CA ASN A 504 31.82 -48.37 -79.30
C ASN A 504 32.62 -47.06 -79.06
N ASP A 505 32.55 -46.45 -77.87
CA ASP A 505 33.43 -45.32 -77.49
C ASP A 505 34.93 -45.69 -77.47
N GLY A 506 35.25 -46.93 -77.05
CA GLY A 506 36.61 -47.40 -76.81
C GLY A 506 36.78 -48.20 -75.50
N LEU A 507 35.78 -48.17 -74.63
CA LEU A 507 35.66 -48.97 -73.41
C LEU A 507 34.57 -50.05 -73.56
N VAL A 508 34.68 -51.08 -72.73
CA VAL A 508 33.80 -52.26 -72.65
C VAL A 508 32.79 -52.08 -71.51
N ASP A 509 31.56 -52.63 -71.55
CA ASP A 509 30.51 -52.34 -70.53
C ASP A 509 30.92 -52.67 -69.07
N ASP A 510 31.99 -53.46 -68.84
CA ASP A 510 32.52 -53.73 -67.50
C ASP A 510 33.51 -52.67 -66.98
N LYS A 511 33.83 -51.64 -67.78
CA LYS A 511 34.81 -50.57 -67.50
C LYS A 511 34.43 -49.19 -68.03
N ASP A 512 33.47 -49.13 -68.95
CA ASP A 512 32.76 -47.91 -69.30
C ASP A 512 31.75 -47.56 -68.19
N GLU A 513 31.66 -46.29 -67.83
CA GLU A 513 30.66 -45.78 -66.89
C GLU A 513 29.43 -45.16 -67.61
N CYS A 514 29.44 -45.06 -68.95
CA CYS A 514 28.32 -44.63 -69.81
C CYS A 514 28.08 -45.52 -71.08
N PRO A 515 28.05 -46.88 -71.01
CA PRO A 515 28.08 -47.85 -72.14
C PRO A 515 26.91 -47.84 -73.16
N GLU A 516 26.17 -46.75 -73.27
CA GLU A 516 25.07 -46.52 -74.22
C GLU A 516 25.23 -45.17 -74.96
N ILE A 517 26.21 -44.33 -74.59
CA ILE A 517 26.38 -42.93 -75.03
C ILE A 517 27.88 -42.57 -75.10
N PRO A 518 28.51 -42.62 -76.29
CA PRO A 518 29.96 -42.46 -76.42
C PRO A 518 30.50 -41.14 -75.88
N GLY A 519 31.56 -41.21 -75.08
CA GLY A 519 32.15 -40.08 -74.37
C GLY A 519 33.66 -39.90 -74.55
N GLU A 520 34.30 -39.31 -73.55
CA GLU A 520 35.76 -39.20 -73.52
C GLU A 520 36.37 -40.26 -72.58
N VAL A 521 37.37 -40.99 -73.08
CA VAL A 521 38.12 -42.01 -72.31
C VAL A 521 38.77 -41.41 -71.05
N ALA A 522 39.07 -40.11 -71.05
CA ALA A 522 39.57 -39.37 -69.87
C ALA A 522 38.54 -39.28 -68.72
N LEU A 523 37.26 -39.46 -69.03
CA LEU A 523 36.09 -39.36 -68.14
C LEU A 523 35.39 -40.72 -67.91
N ALA A 524 36.12 -41.81 -68.17
CA ALA A 524 35.65 -43.20 -68.13
C ALA A 524 34.43 -43.44 -69.05
N GLY A 525 34.54 -42.98 -70.30
CA GLY A 525 33.59 -43.27 -71.39
C GLY A 525 32.38 -42.34 -71.46
N CYS A 526 32.31 -41.35 -70.57
CA CYS A 526 31.17 -40.44 -70.48
C CYS A 526 31.40 -39.10 -71.20
N PRO A 527 30.36 -38.49 -71.76
CA PRO A 527 30.43 -37.14 -72.32
C PRO A 527 30.65 -36.08 -71.23
N ASP A 528 31.21 -34.94 -71.64
CA ASP A 528 31.24 -33.65 -70.94
C ASP A 528 30.82 -32.59 -71.98
N LYS A 529 29.67 -31.96 -71.73
CA LYS A 529 28.97 -31.13 -72.70
C LYS A 529 29.34 -29.65 -72.64
N ASP A 530 29.51 -29.08 -71.45
CA ASP A 530 29.83 -27.66 -71.26
C ASP A 530 31.32 -27.36 -71.04
N LYS A 531 32.11 -28.40 -70.71
CA LYS A 531 33.57 -28.44 -70.67
C LYS A 531 34.19 -27.78 -69.43
N ASP A 532 33.49 -27.85 -68.30
CA ASP A 532 34.04 -27.61 -66.96
C ASP A 532 35.09 -28.67 -66.55
N GLY A 533 35.06 -29.88 -67.14
CA GLY A 533 35.97 -31.00 -66.85
C GLY A 533 35.36 -32.10 -65.97
N ILE A 534 34.05 -32.05 -65.70
CA ILE A 534 33.28 -33.10 -65.04
C ILE A 534 32.33 -33.73 -66.06
N ALA A 535 32.28 -35.06 -66.11
CA ALA A 535 31.37 -35.78 -66.99
C ALA A 535 29.89 -35.48 -66.69
N ASP A 536 29.04 -35.43 -67.72
CA ASP A 536 27.59 -35.16 -67.64
C ASP A 536 26.86 -36.06 -66.62
N LYS A 537 27.38 -37.27 -66.36
CA LYS A 537 26.84 -38.23 -65.38
C LYS A 537 27.11 -37.87 -63.91
N ASN A 538 28.12 -37.04 -63.66
CA ASN A 538 28.64 -36.64 -62.36
C ASN A 538 28.42 -35.14 -62.09
N ASP A 539 28.25 -34.35 -63.14
CA ASP A 539 27.86 -32.95 -63.09
C ASP A 539 26.35 -32.81 -62.78
N LYS A 540 26.01 -31.78 -61.99
CA LYS A 540 24.64 -31.39 -61.65
C LYS A 540 24.07 -30.30 -62.56
N CYS A 541 24.92 -29.63 -63.34
CA CYS A 541 24.57 -28.53 -64.24
C CYS A 541 25.18 -28.69 -65.66
N PRO A 542 25.01 -29.82 -66.41
CA PRO A 542 25.79 -30.15 -67.63
C PRO A 542 25.52 -29.32 -68.90
N GLU A 543 25.13 -28.07 -68.74
CA GLU A 543 24.88 -27.06 -69.77
C GLU A 543 25.50 -25.69 -69.38
N VAL A 544 26.08 -25.57 -68.17
CA VAL A 544 26.46 -24.30 -67.52
C VAL A 544 27.72 -24.51 -66.63
N ALA A 545 28.87 -24.56 -67.29
CA ALA A 545 30.18 -24.83 -66.70
C ALA A 545 30.44 -24.10 -65.37
N GLY A 546 30.83 -24.85 -64.34
CA GLY A 546 30.96 -24.37 -62.98
C GLY A 546 32.27 -24.76 -62.30
N THR A 547 32.18 -25.48 -61.18
CA THR A 547 33.37 -25.92 -60.44
C THR A 547 33.19 -27.27 -59.74
N THR A 548 34.31 -27.99 -59.58
CA THR A 548 34.42 -29.22 -58.78
C THR A 548 33.94 -29.08 -57.33
N LYS A 549 33.97 -27.88 -56.74
CA LYS A 549 33.44 -27.62 -55.39
C LYS A 549 31.93 -27.80 -55.30
N TYR A 550 31.19 -27.48 -56.37
CA TYR A 550 29.73 -27.54 -56.42
C TYR A 550 29.22 -28.69 -57.31
N ASN A 551 30.11 -29.57 -57.79
CA ASN A 551 29.82 -30.68 -58.73
C ASN A 551 29.33 -30.14 -60.08
N GLY A 552 30.13 -29.26 -60.69
CA GLY A 552 29.94 -28.71 -62.04
C GLY A 552 28.94 -27.54 -62.15
N CYS A 553 28.16 -27.27 -61.10
CA CYS A 553 27.40 -26.03 -61.01
C CYS A 553 28.28 -24.79 -60.68
N PRO A 554 27.85 -23.58 -61.10
CA PRO A 554 28.42 -22.30 -60.65
C PRO A 554 28.38 -22.13 -59.12
N VAL A 555 29.07 -21.11 -58.61
CA VAL A 555 28.98 -20.72 -57.19
C VAL A 555 27.55 -20.25 -56.89
N PRO A 556 26.86 -20.79 -55.87
CA PRO A 556 25.51 -20.38 -55.51
C PRO A 556 25.40 -18.89 -55.12
N ASP A 557 24.33 -18.28 -55.60
CA ASP A 557 23.75 -16.98 -55.22
C ASP A 557 22.25 -17.29 -55.12
N THR A 558 21.83 -17.72 -53.92
CA THR A 558 20.57 -18.44 -53.71
C THR A 558 19.33 -17.53 -53.74
N ASP A 559 19.49 -16.24 -53.44
CA ASP A 559 18.41 -15.25 -53.45
C ASP A 559 18.50 -14.19 -54.57
N GLY A 560 19.66 -14.03 -55.21
CA GLY A 560 19.87 -13.11 -56.33
C GLY A 560 20.28 -11.69 -55.96
N ASP A 561 20.74 -11.43 -54.73
CA ASP A 561 21.33 -10.15 -54.27
C ASP A 561 22.50 -9.67 -55.15
N GLY A 562 23.30 -10.62 -55.66
CA GLY A 562 24.57 -10.36 -56.33
C GLY A 562 25.81 -10.58 -55.44
N LEU A 563 25.61 -11.00 -54.19
CA LEU A 563 26.59 -11.68 -53.36
C LEU A 563 26.33 -13.19 -53.39
N ASN A 564 27.40 -13.98 -53.52
CA ASN A 564 27.27 -15.44 -53.40
C ASN A 564 27.15 -15.89 -51.94
N ASP A 565 26.55 -17.06 -51.72
CA ASP A 565 26.22 -17.65 -50.41
C ASP A 565 27.41 -17.76 -49.43
N GLU A 566 28.66 -17.66 -49.91
CA GLU A 566 29.87 -17.70 -49.08
C GLU A 566 30.33 -16.33 -48.55
N ASN A 567 29.82 -15.24 -49.14
CA ASN A 567 30.08 -13.86 -48.74
C ASN A 567 28.82 -13.15 -48.22
N ASP A 568 27.65 -13.73 -48.47
CA ASP A 568 26.37 -13.30 -47.91
C ASP A 568 26.20 -13.73 -46.44
N LYS A 569 25.44 -12.95 -45.65
CA LYS A 569 25.07 -13.27 -44.26
C LYS A 569 23.63 -13.77 -44.11
N CYS A 570 22.81 -13.61 -45.14
CA CYS A 570 21.40 -13.95 -45.21
C CYS A 570 21.03 -14.65 -46.54
N PRO A 571 21.74 -15.72 -47.01
CA PRO A 571 21.68 -16.18 -48.42
C PRO A 571 20.32 -16.68 -48.97
N ASP A 572 19.29 -16.75 -48.12
CA ASP A 572 17.92 -17.12 -48.48
C ASP A 572 17.00 -15.87 -48.67
N VAL A 573 17.50 -14.65 -48.46
CA VAL A 573 16.70 -13.42 -48.30
C VAL A 573 17.45 -12.18 -48.84
N ALA A 574 17.33 -11.93 -50.14
CA ALA A 574 18.04 -10.88 -50.86
C ALA A 574 17.94 -9.49 -50.19
N GLY A 575 19.08 -8.80 -50.11
CA GLY A 575 19.20 -7.54 -49.39
C GLY A 575 20.10 -6.54 -50.08
N THR A 576 21.21 -6.17 -49.42
CA THR A 576 22.22 -5.28 -50.04
C THR A 576 23.65 -5.51 -49.55
N ALA A 577 24.62 -5.25 -50.43
CA ALA A 577 26.04 -5.18 -50.08
C ALA A 577 26.39 -4.23 -48.90
N LYS A 578 25.57 -3.19 -48.61
CA LYS A 578 25.77 -2.30 -47.44
C LYS A 578 25.64 -3.06 -46.10
N TYR A 579 24.75 -4.04 -46.03
CA TYR A 579 24.52 -4.89 -44.86
C TYR A 579 25.12 -6.29 -45.01
N ASN A 580 25.95 -6.51 -46.04
CA ASN A 580 26.55 -7.80 -46.41
C ASN A 580 25.49 -8.84 -46.78
N GLY A 581 24.61 -8.50 -47.72
CA GLY A 581 23.60 -9.39 -48.28
C GLY A 581 22.27 -9.42 -47.54
N CYS A 582 22.30 -9.17 -46.23
CA CYS A 582 21.06 -9.01 -45.47
C CYS A 582 20.23 -7.77 -45.90
N PRO A 583 18.90 -7.81 -45.72
CA PRO A 583 18.04 -6.64 -45.84
C PRO A 583 18.45 -5.47 -44.93
N ILE A 584 17.90 -4.29 -45.21
CA ILE A 584 18.04 -3.13 -44.31
C ILE A 584 17.39 -3.48 -42.96
N PRO A 585 18.05 -3.26 -41.80
CA PRO A 585 17.47 -3.55 -40.49
C PRO A 585 16.16 -2.81 -40.23
N ASP A 586 15.19 -3.56 -39.71
CA ASP A 586 13.98 -3.10 -39.03
C ASP A 586 14.02 -3.82 -37.67
N THR A 587 14.48 -3.12 -36.63
CA THR A 587 14.82 -3.72 -35.33
C THR A 587 13.59 -4.10 -34.50
N ASP A 588 12.42 -3.55 -34.78
CA ASP A 588 11.20 -3.77 -33.98
C ASP A 588 10.00 -4.41 -34.73
N GLY A 589 9.99 -4.36 -36.06
CA GLY A 589 8.99 -4.95 -36.94
C GLY A 589 7.83 -4.02 -37.33
N ASP A 590 7.99 -2.71 -37.23
CA ASP A 590 7.03 -1.68 -37.67
C ASP A 590 6.76 -1.72 -39.20
N GLY A 591 7.77 -2.08 -40.00
CA GLY A 591 7.76 -1.93 -41.45
C GLY A 591 8.34 -0.61 -41.97
N LEU A 592 9.06 0.13 -41.12
CA LEU A 592 10.08 1.11 -41.51
C LEU A 592 11.46 0.56 -41.15
N ASP A 593 12.48 1.00 -41.87
CA ASP A 593 13.87 0.66 -41.57
C ASP A 593 14.48 1.58 -40.49
N ASP A 594 15.49 1.08 -39.78
CA ASP A 594 16.20 1.76 -38.69
C ASP A 594 16.85 3.11 -39.10
N GLU A 595 16.99 3.41 -40.40
CA GLU A 595 17.50 4.71 -40.88
C GLU A 595 16.40 5.72 -41.23
N THR A 596 15.13 5.28 -41.35
CA THR A 596 13.97 6.17 -41.61
C THR A 596 12.95 6.21 -40.46
N ASP A 597 12.97 5.25 -39.55
CA ASP A 597 12.24 5.28 -38.28
C ASP A 597 12.86 6.28 -37.28
N LYS A 598 12.00 6.87 -36.45
CA LYS A 598 12.35 7.74 -35.31
C LYS A 598 12.29 7.05 -33.95
N CYS A 599 11.71 5.86 -33.85
CA CYS A 599 11.64 5.05 -32.63
C CYS A 599 12.03 3.58 -32.88
N PRO A 600 13.27 3.25 -33.35
CA PRO A 600 13.65 1.93 -33.90
C PRO A 600 13.73 0.76 -32.88
N ASN A 601 13.02 0.87 -31.76
CA ASN A 601 12.96 -0.10 -30.68
C ASN A 601 11.54 -0.22 -30.09
N THR A 602 10.54 0.49 -30.64
CA THR A 602 9.19 0.63 -30.10
C THR A 602 8.13 0.72 -31.23
N PRO A 603 7.52 -0.42 -31.66
CA PRO A 603 6.72 -0.46 -32.89
C PRO A 603 5.52 0.48 -32.88
N GLY A 604 5.28 1.16 -34.00
CA GLY A 604 4.23 2.18 -34.12
C GLY A 604 3.47 2.13 -35.43
N LYS A 605 3.66 3.15 -36.27
CA LYS A 605 3.06 3.27 -37.61
C LYS A 605 3.91 4.14 -38.53
N PRO A 606 4.03 3.81 -39.84
CA PRO A 606 4.63 4.69 -40.84
C PRO A 606 4.00 6.10 -40.91
N ALA A 607 2.70 6.23 -40.62
CA ALA A 607 1.98 7.51 -40.57
C ALA A 607 2.40 8.44 -39.41
N ASN A 608 3.23 7.95 -38.48
CA ASN A 608 3.81 8.70 -37.36
C ASN A 608 5.34 8.51 -37.30
N ASN A 609 5.98 8.19 -38.44
CA ASN A 609 7.41 7.91 -38.57
C ASN A 609 7.89 6.81 -37.61
N GLY A 610 7.20 5.66 -37.62
CA GLY A 610 7.49 4.43 -36.86
C GLY A 610 7.26 4.54 -35.36
N CYS A 611 7.24 5.74 -34.78
CA CYS A 611 6.85 5.94 -33.39
C CYS A 611 5.37 5.60 -33.09
N PRO A 612 5.04 5.10 -31.88
CA PRO A 612 3.67 4.74 -31.50
C PRO A 612 2.78 5.97 -31.23
N GLU A 613 1.46 5.79 -31.27
CA GLU A 613 0.52 6.89 -30.96
C GLU A 613 0.47 7.19 -29.44
N ILE A 614 0.72 8.46 -29.06
CA ILE A 614 0.57 8.94 -27.68
C ILE A 614 -0.90 8.86 -27.25
N LYS A 615 -1.26 7.77 -26.57
CA LYS A 615 -2.62 7.49 -26.07
C LYS A 615 -3.17 8.71 -25.32
N GLN A 616 -4.33 9.24 -25.76
CA GLN A 616 -4.90 10.49 -25.22
C GLN A 616 -5.03 10.51 -23.69
N GLU A 617 -5.22 9.36 -23.05
CA GLU A 617 -5.23 9.28 -21.58
C GLU A 617 -3.90 9.68 -20.94
N VAL A 618 -2.77 9.31 -21.52
CA VAL A 618 -1.42 9.63 -21.03
C VAL A 618 -1.18 11.14 -21.15
N ALA A 619 -1.48 11.71 -22.33
CA ALA A 619 -1.44 13.15 -22.53
C ALA A 619 -2.38 13.91 -21.55
N LYS A 620 -3.60 13.42 -21.33
CA LYS A 620 -4.54 13.99 -20.35
C LYS A 620 -4.01 13.87 -18.91
N LYS A 621 -3.40 12.75 -18.52
CA LYS A 621 -2.77 12.54 -17.20
C LYS A 621 -1.62 13.54 -16.97
N VAL A 622 -0.74 13.72 -17.96
CA VAL A 622 0.35 14.71 -17.89
C VAL A 622 -0.16 16.15 -17.87
N ALA A 623 -1.17 16.49 -18.67
CA ALA A 623 -1.80 17.82 -18.64
C ALA A 623 -2.58 18.13 -17.35
N ILE A 624 -3.08 17.11 -16.64
CA ILE A 624 -3.67 17.25 -15.29
C ILE A 624 -2.57 17.45 -14.23
N ALA A 625 -1.45 16.72 -14.35
CA ALA A 625 -0.28 16.94 -13.51
C ALA A 625 0.29 18.37 -13.66
N ALA A 626 0.41 18.87 -14.89
CA ALA A 626 0.89 20.23 -15.20
C ALA A 626 0.08 21.33 -14.49
N LYS A 627 -1.25 21.20 -14.48
CA LYS A 627 -2.18 22.12 -13.78
C LYS A 627 -2.07 22.08 -12.26
N SER A 628 -1.34 21.10 -11.73
CA SER A 628 -1.09 20.88 -10.30
C SER A 628 0.37 21.17 -9.92
N ILE A 629 1.14 21.85 -10.79
CA ILE A 629 2.48 22.37 -10.47
C ILE A 629 2.32 23.77 -9.88
N TYR A 630 2.68 23.92 -8.62
CA TYR A 630 2.62 25.18 -7.89
C TYR A 630 4.02 25.68 -7.54
N TYR A 631 4.14 27.00 -7.34
CA TYR A 631 5.41 27.69 -7.11
C TYR A 631 5.28 28.65 -5.93
N MET A 632 6.38 28.77 -5.16
CA MET A 632 6.47 29.78 -4.11
C MET A 632 6.26 31.19 -4.70
N SER A 633 5.59 32.06 -3.94
CA SER A 633 5.13 33.36 -4.44
C SER A 633 6.31 34.22 -4.94
N GLY A 634 6.17 34.77 -6.14
CA GLY A 634 7.23 35.53 -6.83
C GLY A 634 8.47 34.74 -7.28
N LYS A 635 8.62 33.47 -6.89
CA LYS A 635 9.80 32.63 -7.13
C LYS A 635 9.60 31.61 -8.26
N ASP A 636 10.70 30.97 -8.65
CA ASP A 636 10.82 29.83 -9.55
C ASP A 636 10.98 28.48 -8.83
N ILE A 637 10.95 28.47 -7.49
CA ILE A 637 10.95 27.25 -6.66
C ILE A 637 9.58 26.57 -6.73
N ILE A 638 9.57 25.27 -7.05
CA ILE A 638 8.37 24.41 -7.10
C ILE A 638 8.02 23.96 -5.68
N GLN A 639 6.77 24.13 -5.26
CA GLN A 639 6.29 23.67 -3.95
C GLN A 639 6.25 22.12 -3.90
N LYS A 640 6.67 21.53 -2.76
CA LYS A 640 6.74 20.07 -2.56
C LYS A 640 5.43 19.33 -2.86
N VAL A 641 4.27 19.96 -2.64
CA VAL A 641 2.93 19.44 -3.00
C VAL A 641 2.79 19.07 -4.50
N SER A 642 3.62 19.66 -5.36
CA SER A 642 3.68 19.36 -6.80
C SER A 642 4.43 18.05 -7.11
N TYR A 643 5.31 17.58 -6.21
CA TYR A 643 6.22 16.46 -6.47
C TYR A 643 5.47 15.15 -6.78
N PRO A 644 4.42 14.73 -6.04
CA PRO A 644 3.64 13.53 -6.41
C PRO A 644 2.97 13.62 -7.78
N LYS A 645 2.78 14.82 -8.33
CA LYS A 645 2.21 15.05 -9.67
C LYS A 645 3.31 15.03 -10.74
N LEU A 646 4.47 15.63 -10.46
CA LEU A 646 5.66 15.52 -11.31
C LEU A 646 6.17 14.07 -11.39
N ASP A 647 6.08 13.28 -10.31
CA ASP A 647 6.42 11.86 -10.31
C ASP A 647 5.49 11.00 -11.18
N VAL A 648 4.27 11.46 -11.50
CA VAL A 648 3.44 10.82 -12.56
C VAL A 648 4.06 11.07 -13.94
N VAL A 649 4.59 12.26 -14.19
CA VAL A 649 5.29 12.61 -15.44
C VAL A 649 6.60 11.83 -15.56
N VAL A 650 7.38 11.71 -14.48
CA VAL A 650 8.57 10.85 -14.41
C VAL A 650 8.23 9.39 -14.73
N LYS A 651 7.13 8.85 -14.19
CA LYS A 651 6.69 7.47 -14.48
C LYS A 651 6.33 7.27 -15.95
N VAL A 652 5.72 8.27 -16.60
CA VAL A 652 5.46 8.23 -18.05
C VAL A 652 6.78 8.22 -18.83
N LEU A 653 7.69 9.15 -18.54
CA LEU A 653 8.99 9.29 -19.24
C LEU A 653 10.03 8.19 -18.88
N LYS A 654 9.69 7.26 -17.99
CA LYS A 654 10.48 6.04 -17.70
C LYS A 654 9.84 4.75 -18.22
N ALA A 655 8.55 4.77 -18.54
CA ALA A 655 7.86 3.64 -19.18
C ALA A 655 8.13 3.59 -20.70
N ASP A 656 8.55 4.73 -21.26
CA ASP A 656 8.89 4.95 -22.66
C ASP A 656 10.19 5.78 -22.67
N GLN A 657 11.20 5.37 -23.45
CA GLN A 657 12.53 6.01 -23.45
C GLN A 657 12.74 7.01 -24.61
N GLU A 658 11.92 6.95 -25.65
CA GLU A 658 12.03 7.79 -26.85
C GLU A 658 11.12 9.03 -26.75
N LEU A 659 10.02 8.92 -26.01
CA LEU A 659 9.10 10.01 -25.68
C LEU A 659 9.82 11.22 -25.06
N GLN A 660 9.62 12.40 -25.63
CA GLN A 660 10.16 13.67 -25.15
C GLN A 660 9.08 14.52 -24.50
N ILE A 661 9.50 15.59 -23.82
CA ILE A 661 8.61 16.55 -23.17
C ILE A 661 9.04 18.00 -23.42
N SER A 662 8.07 18.82 -23.84
CA SER A 662 8.19 20.27 -23.91
C SER A 662 7.45 20.92 -22.74
N ILE A 663 8.14 21.79 -22.01
CA ILE A 663 7.66 22.48 -20.82
C ILE A 663 7.46 23.96 -21.14
N GLU A 664 6.21 24.42 -21.19
CA GLU A 664 5.89 25.83 -21.38
C GLU A 664 5.57 26.51 -20.05
N GLY A 665 6.30 27.58 -19.72
CA GLY A 665 6.01 28.44 -18.57
C GLY A 665 5.21 29.69 -18.98
N HIS A 666 4.22 30.07 -18.17
CA HIS A 666 3.37 31.25 -18.42
C HIS A 666 3.09 32.08 -17.15
N THR A 667 2.81 33.37 -17.34
CA THR A 667 2.39 34.31 -16.28
C THR A 667 1.05 34.97 -16.64
N ASP A 668 0.56 35.82 -15.73
CA ASP A 668 -0.41 36.86 -16.09
C ASP A 668 0.31 38.18 -16.45
N ASN A 669 -0.46 39.20 -16.86
CA ASN A 669 0.05 40.49 -17.33
C ASN A 669 0.37 41.52 -16.23
N LYS A 670 0.52 41.12 -14.97
CA LYS A 670 0.97 42.03 -13.90
C LYS A 670 2.49 42.05 -13.82
N GLY A 671 3.05 43.25 -13.62
CA GLY A 671 4.49 43.48 -13.60
C GLY A 671 5.05 43.90 -14.96
N ASN A 672 6.34 43.67 -15.17
CA ASN A 672 7.06 44.02 -16.39
C ASN A 672 7.14 42.79 -17.32
N ALA A 673 6.83 42.94 -18.61
CA ALA A 673 6.80 41.83 -19.56
C ALA A 673 8.16 41.10 -19.70
N VAL A 674 9.29 41.82 -19.66
CA VAL A 674 10.64 41.22 -19.71
C VAL A 674 10.96 40.45 -18.43
N PHE A 675 10.49 40.93 -17.28
CA PHE A 675 10.58 40.17 -16.02
C PHE A 675 9.69 38.91 -16.06
N ASN A 676 8.47 39.03 -16.54
CA ASN A 676 7.52 37.91 -16.67
C ASN A 676 8.02 36.82 -17.63
N LEU A 677 8.62 37.21 -18.76
CA LEU A 677 9.28 36.28 -19.66
C LEU A 677 10.41 35.51 -18.94
N LYS A 678 11.31 36.22 -18.24
CA LYS A 678 12.39 35.60 -17.45
C LYS A 678 11.88 34.69 -16.33
N LEU A 679 10.85 35.10 -15.59
CA LEU A 679 10.21 34.29 -14.54
C LEU A 679 9.57 33.03 -15.12
N SER A 680 8.90 33.14 -16.26
CA SER A 680 8.27 31.99 -16.92
C SER A 680 9.30 30.96 -17.42
N ALA A 681 10.43 31.41 -17.99
CA ALA A 681 11.51 30.54 -18.44
C ALA A 681 12.20 29.84 -17.25
N LYS A 682 12.47 30.59 -16.17
CA LYS A 682 12.98 30.02 -14.91
C LYS A 682 12.07 28.93 -14.33
N ARG A 683 10.74 29.14 -14.38
CA ARG A 683 9.76 28.13 -13.93
C ARG A 683 9.77 26.86 -14.79
N ALA A 684 9.79 27.01 -16.11
CA ALA A 684 9.96 25.85 -17.00
C ALA A 684 11.27 25.10 -16.72
N GLN A 685 12.37 25.84 -16.53
CA GLN A 685 13.68 25.26 -16.18
C GLN A 685 13.67 24.54 -14.82
N ALA A 686 12.93 25.02 -13.82
CA ALA A 686 12.79 24.34 -12.54
C ALA A 686 12.14 22.95 -12.68
N VAL A 687 11.13 22.81 -13.56
CA VAL A 687 10.51 21.50 -13.86
C VAL A 687 11.49 20.61 -14.63
N LYS A 688 12.23 21.16 -15.61
CA LYS A 688 13.31 20.44 -16.29
C LYS A 688 14.35 19.91 -15.31
N ASN A 689 14.85 20.74 -14.40
CA ASN A 689 15.80 20.36 -13.36
C ASN A 689 15.25 19.25 -12.45
N TYR A 690 13.96 19.28 -12.10
CA TYR A 690 13.31 18.23 -11.31
C TYR A 690 13.28 16.89 -12.06
N LEU A 691 12.88 16.88 -13.34
CA LEU A 691 12.85 15.67 -14.16
C LEU A 691 14.26 15.09 -14.36
N ILE A 692 15.27 15.93 -14.58
CA ILE A 692 16.69 15.52 -14.65
C ILE A 692 17.14 14.91 -13.32
N LYS A 693 16.85 15.55 -12.17
CA LYS A 693 17.18 15.01 -10.83
C LYS A 693 16.51 13.65 -10.57
N LYS A 694 15.35 13.39 -11.17
CA LYS A 694 14.64 12.10 -11.11
C LYS A 694 15.14 11.07 -12.13
N GLY A 695 16.14 11.39 -12.94
CA GLY A 695 16.78 10.47 -13.89
C GLY A 695 16.12 10.41 -15.27
N ILE A 696 15.58 11.52 -15.77
CA ILE A 696 15.24 11.70 -17.19
C ILE A 696 16.40 12.40 -17.89
N ALA A 697 16.82 11.91 -19.06
CA ALA A 697 17.94 12.49 -19.81
C ALA A 697 17.62 13.92 -20.31
N GLU A 698 18.61 14.82 -20.24
CA GLU A 698 18.38 16.25 -20.54
C GLU A 698 17.96 16.52 -22.00
N ASN A 699 18.47 15.73 -22.96
CA ASN A 699 18.12 15.84 -24.38
C ASN A 699 16.63 15.55 -24.66
N ARG A 700 15.92 14.85 -23.77
CA ARG A 700 14.48 14.58 -23.87
C ARG A 700 13.60 15.71 -23.32
N ILE A 701 14.19 16.80 -22.81
CA ILE A 701 13.46 17.86 -22.11
C ILE A 701 13.77 19.25 -22.68
N ASN A 702 12.79 19.82 -23.39
CA ASN A 702 12.77 21.22 -23.79
C ASN A 702 12.02 22.06 -22.74
N ALA A 703 12.46 23.30 -22.50
CA ALA A 703 11.88 24.20 -21.50
C ALA A 703 11.90 25.65 -21.99
N GLN A 704 10.74 26.26 -22.14
CA GLN A 704 10.58 27.60 -22.70
C GLN A 704 9.62 28.47 -21.88
N GLY A 705 9.98 29.74 -21.70
CA GLY A 705 9.12 30.76 -21.10
C GLY A 705 8.40 31.60 -22.15
N PHE A 706 7.11 31.82 -21.97
CA PHE A 706 6.28 32.66 -22.85
C PHE A 706 5.75 33.93 -22.15
N GLY A 707 6.03 34.13 -20.87
CA GLY A 707 5.48 35.23 -20.08
C GLY A 707 3.94 35.25 -20.16
N ASP A 708 3.38 36.41 -20.45
CA ASP A 708 1.94 36.63 -20.64
C ASP A 708 1.47 36.58 -22.10
N THR A 709 2.35 36.21 -23.05
CA THR A 709 2.05 36.21 -24.49
C THR A 709 1.08 35.10 -24.95
N LYS A 710 0.98 34.00 -24.18
CA LYS A 710 0.03 32.89 -24.41
C LYS A 710 -1.02 32.78 -23.27
N PRO A 711 -1.99 33.72 -23.15
CA PRO A 711 -3.04 33.66 -22.14
C PRO A 711 -4.18 32.71 -22.56
N ILE A 712 -4.72 31.95 -21.61
CA ILE A 712 -5.89 31.06 -21.80
C ILE A 712 -7.18 31.62 -21.16
N ALA A 713 -7.10 32.77 -20.50
CA ALA A 713 -8.22 33.47 -19.90
C ALA A 713 -7.98 34.99 -19.88
N SER A 714 -9.04 35.77 -19.67
CA SER A 714 -8.94 37.23 -19.61
C SER A 714 -8.07 37.70 -18.43
N ASN A 715 -6.96 38.37 -18.76
CA ASN A 715 -6.06 38.99 -17.79
C ASN A 715 -6.71 40.14 -16.97
N VAL A 716 -7.93 40.58 -17.32
CA VAL A 716 -8.66 41.63 -16.60
C VAL A 716 -9.10 41.16 -15.20
N THR A 717 -9.58 39.93 -15.07
CA THR A 717 -10.11 39.41 -13.79
C THR A 717 -9.05 38.70 -12.95
N PRO A 718 -9.12 38.72 -11.60
CA PRO A 718 -8.22 37.94 -10.75
C PRO A 718 -8.24 36.44 -11.06
N ALA A 719 -9.43 35.89 -11.37
CA ALA A 719 -9.62 34.48 -11.71
C ALA A 719 -9.02 34.12 -13.08
N GLY A 720 -9.09 35.00 -14.08
CA GLY A 720 -8.45 34.78 -15.37
C GLY A 720 -6.92 34.86 -15.28
N ARG A 721 -6.39 35.84 -14.53
CA ARG A 721 -4.96 35.90 -14.20
C ARG A 721 -4.46 34.64 -13.49
N ALA A 722 -5.24 34.12 -12.54
CA ALA A 722 -4.93 32.86 -11.85
C ALA A 722 -4.88 31.65 -12.78
N LYS A 723 -5.68 31.62 -13.87
CA LYS A 723 -5.59 30.59 -14.91
C LYS A 723 -4.38 30.78 -15.84
N ASN A 724 -3.94 32.01 -16.08
CA ASN A 724 -2.81 32.28 -16.98
C ASN A 724 -1.45 31.93 -16.37
N ARG A 725 -1.27 32.15 -15.06
CA ARG A 725 -0.09 31.70 -14.29
C ARG A 725 -0.08 30.17 -14.17
N ARG A 726 0.61 29.47 -15.08
CA ARG A 726 0.60 28.01 -15.18
C ARG A 726 1.89 27.47 -15.80
N VAL A 727 2.04 26.15 -15.76
CA VAL A 727 2.90 25.39 -16.66
C VAL A 727 2.03 24.52 -17.56
N GLU A 728 2.40 24.38 -18.82
CA GLU A 728 1.90 23.34 -19.71
C GLU A 728 3.01 22.31 -20.00
N LEU A 729 2.60 21.05 -20.16
CA LEU A 729 3.48 19.92 -20.44
C LEU A 729 2.94 19.20 -21.67
N HIS A 730 3.71 19.21 -22.75
CA HIS A 730 3.36 18.57 -24.01
C HIS A 730 4.32 17.40 -24.26
N LEU A 731 3.76 16.26 -24.66
CA LEU A 731 4.52 15.06 -25.00
C LEU A 731 4.65 14.96 -26.53
N ASN A 732 5.81 14.52 -27.01
CA ASN A 732 6.09 14.31 -28.43
C ASN A 732 7.12 13.19 -28.60
N TYR A 733 7.13 12.49 -29.73
CA TYR A 733 8.33 11.79 -30.19
C TYR A 733 9.21 12.77 -30.99
N GLN A 734 10.36 12.32 -31.46
CA GLN A 734 11.38 13.18 -32.08
C GLN A 734 11.04 13.59 -33.53
#